data_AF-A0A5D4UAI8-F1
#
_entry.id   AF-A0A5D4UAI8-F1
#
_cell.length_a   1.000
_cell.length_b   1.000
_cell.length_c   1.000
_cell.angle_alpha   90.00
_cell.angle_beta   90.00
_cell.angle_gamma   90.00
#
_symmetry.space_group_name_H-M   'P 1'
#
loop_
_entity.id
_entity.type
_entity.pdbx_description
1 polymer ?
#
loop_
_entity_poly.entity_id
_entity_poly.type
_entity_poly.pdbx_seq_one_letter_code
_entity_poly.pdbx_strand_id
1 'polypeptide(L)'
;MVNNQRGNTLITVMITSLVVITIGMAVLTASIGGAKRTEVRETDIDITYDGLRLVDEMTADLSTRLVQDSFKIEGLSPTDLSSKLTTYFASQTASTQFDDSISCVNVVDVTGANPKYLIPGTENQCLGSGLANLKTFDIDTSLQLTRVLDFVVTVNTPDGQQGEVNRTVRKRVILSPLPGFLKYAAGAGNQTILNGSPNIAGNVFGKEIVIDKNAHYQLTSGDQEEIETPFSSIFGDIYINSSESDYKAVMEYLTADKFYHQQLPQLKNDSQFAAVNFDKTFLERINEIRQDQGFAPTPAIQNISQQLKQSIKGQYTFSQSGLPEALTSPLNEAGSALDALLGQNLYNEVNTLGYKLIDTSLSSTIEVPGDLIISSISSALTFSGKIIADGDIYIIGNKTITLNDIIATGDIHLINLDGDINVQGNILSAGEINIQTNNGFSFNNDTETPGYMLAGKSLTIESLDSQSTIIGNLVAGENLLIQGNSNETNRPEDDVVLFDSVIYSGGEAFISNLNILGSEDDDIQKQLILLSGKNLTMTRMNEYKNFVPSDEVINYEGKISDETVQPLKAFFYTNQKAELYGVGSLFHIDGGVFANDTLEINAIRGDINSIQDADLYSTKIDQDNHYSRFNINYNRDILLQRIDALPKTEFLSLFSDEVSVQ
;
A
#
# COMPACT_ATOMS: atom_id res chain seq x y z
N MET A 1 12.56 39.86 -95.50
CA MET A 1 12.13 38.61 -94.82
C MET A 1 11.50 39.03 -93.51
N VAL A 2 10.17 39.14 -93.45
CA VAL A 2 9.44 39.63 -92.26
C VAL A 2 8.68 38.44 -91.69
N ASN A 3 9.16 37.89 -90.58
CA ASN A 3 8.54 36.74 -89.92
C ASN A 3 7.20 37.15 -89.29
N ASN A 4 6.13 36.48 -89.70
CA ASN A 4 4.77 36.68 -89.20
C ASN A 4 4.63 36.14 -87.76
N GLN A 5 5.00 36.96 -86.78
CA GLN A 5 4.94 36.65 -85.33
C GLN A 5 3.53 36.85 -84.71
N ARG A 6 2.52 37.30 -85.50
CA ARG A 6 1.18 37.62 -84.97
C ARG A 6 0.31 36.40 -84.63
N GLY A 7 0.58 35.23 -85.21
CA GLY A 7 -0.16 33.99 -84.92
C GLY A 7 0.33 33.22 -83.69
N ASN A 8 1.63 33.26 -83.40
CA ASN A 8 2.23 32.49 -82.31
C ASN A 8 1.95 33.10 -80.92
N THR A 9 1.82 34.43 -80.85
CA THR A 9 1.53 35.17 -79.61
C THR A 9 0.18 34.76 -79.00
N LEU A 10 -0.85 34.55 -79.84
CA LEU A 10 -2.18 34.12 -79.37
C LEU A 10 -2.14 32.72 -78.73
N ILE A 11 -1.39 31.80 -79.34
CA ILE A 11 -1.24 30.42 -78.84
C ILE A 11 -0.46 30.41 -77.52
N THR A 12 0.63 31.18 -77.42
CA THR A 12 1.41 31.29 -76.18
C THR A 12 0.58 31.90 -75.03
N VAL A 13 -0.22 32.93 -75.30
CA VAL A 13 -1.12 33.54 -74.30
C VAL A 13 -2.23 32.58 -73.87
N MET A 14 -2.78 31.77 -74.79
CA MET A 14 -3.77 30.75 -74.44
C MET A 14 -3.17 29.61 -73.61
N ILE A 15 -1.98 29.12 -73.95
CA ILE A 15 -1.31 28.05 -73.19
C ILE A 15 -0.90 28.55 -71.80
N THR A 16 -0.31 29.74 -71.70
CA THR A 16 0.06 30.33 -70.40
C THR A 16 -1.17 30.62 -69.54
N SER A 17 -2.27 31.11 -70.12
CA SER A 17 -3.53 31.28 -69.39
C SER A 17 -4.10 29.94 -68.93
N LEU A 18 -4.05 28.89 -69.76
CA LEU A 18 -4.50 27.55 -69.40
C LEU A 18 -3.68 26.99 -68.23
N VAL A 19 -2.35 27.13 -68.27
CA VAL A 19 -1.45 26.68 -67.19
C VAL A 19 -1.70 27.46 -65.90
N VAL A 20 -1.91 28.77 -65.96
CA VAL A 20 -2.24 29.58 -64.78
C VAL A 20 -3.61 29.20 -64.21
N ILE A 21 -4.61 28.91 -65.05
CA ILE A 21 -5.94 28.45 -64.60
C ILE A 21 -5.86 27.07 -63.97
N THR A 22 -5.11 26.12 -64.56
CA THR A 22 -4.98 24.77 -63.99
C THR A 22 -4.23 24.78 -62.67
N ILE A 23 -3.16 25.57 -62.56
CA ILE A 23 -2.45 25.76 -61.28
C ILE A 23 -3.36 26.47 -60.28
N GLY A 24 -4.09 27.52 -60.68
CA GLY A 24 -5.03 28.25 -59.82
C GLY A 24 -6.15 27.36 -59.28
N MET A 25 -6.77 26.54 -60.13
CA MET A 25 -7.76 25.54 -59.71
C MET A 25 -7.15 24.45 -58.82
N ALA A 26 -5.93 23.99 -59.12
CA ALA A 26 -5.25 22.99 -58.30
C ALA A 26 -4.98 23.51 -56.88
N VAL A 27 -4.52 24.77 -56.76
CA VAL A 27 -4.30 25.42 -55.46
C VAL A 27 -5.62 25.61 -54.72
N LEU A 28 -6.68 26.12 -55.38
CA LEU A 28 -8.00 26.26 -54.75
C LEU A 28 -8.55 24.91 -54.26
N THR A 29 -8.42 23.86 -55.07
CA THR A 29 -8.87 22.50 -54.71
C THR A 29 -8.06 21.96 -53.53
N ALA A 30 -6.74 22.19 -53.51
CA ALA A 30 -5.89 21.81 -52.40
C ALA A 30 -6.24 22.58 -51.12
N SER A 31 -6.52 23.88 -51.21
CA SER A 31 -6.94 24.72 -50.08
C SER A 31 -8.31 24.30 -49.54
N ILE A 32 -9.31 24.07 -50.39
CA ILE A 32 -10.64 23.59 -49.98
C ILE A 32 -10.53 22.19 -49.36
N GLY A 33 -9.73 21.30 -49.97
CA GLY A 33 -9.49 19.96 -49.42
C GLY A 33 -8.68 19.96 -48.12
N GLY A 34 -7.86 20.99 -47.88
CA GLY A 34 -7.17 21.22 -46.61
C GLY A 34 -8.11 21.74 -45.53
N ALA A 35 -8.94 22.72 -45.85
CA ALA A 35 -9.96 23.25 -44.96
C ALA A 35 -10.94 22.15 -44.52
N LYS A 36 -11.46 21.37 -45.47
CA LYS A 36 -12.35 20.24 -45.18
C LYS A 36 -11.71 19.17 -44.30
N ARG A 37 -10.41 18.88 -44.49
CA ARG A 37 -9.69 17.93 -43.62
C ARG A 37 -9.47 18.46 -42.21
N THR A 38 -9.39 19.78 -42.06
CA THR A 38 -9.27 20.42 -40.74
C THR A 38 -10.61 20.40 -40.02
N GLU A 39 -11.69 20.75 -40.72
CA GLU A 39 -13.07 20.66 -40.21
C GLU A 39 -13.42 19.24 -39.74
N VAL A 40 -13.13 18.22 -40.57
CA VAL A 40 -13.36 16.82 -40.18
C VAL A 40 -12.54 16.41 -38.95
N ARG A 41 -11.31 16.93 -38.80
CA ARG A 41 -10.45 16.64 -37.63
C ARG A 41 -10.94 17.33 -36.37
N GLU A 42 -11.43 18.55 -36.49
CA GLU A 42 -12.06 19.28 -35.39
C GLU A 42 -13.31 18.52 -34.91
N THR A 43 -14.21 18.19 -35.83
CA THR A 43 -15.39 17.36 -35.52
C THR A 43 -15.01 16.01 -34.90
N ASP A 44 -13.98 15.31 -35.42
CA ASP A 44 -13.51 14.03 -34.85
C ASP A 44 -13.05 14.18 -33.39
N ILE A 45 -12.29 15.23 -33.09
CA ILE A 45 -11.81 15.52 -31.72
C ILE A 45 -13.00 15.85 -30.81
N ASP A 46 -13.90 16.72 -31.26
CA ASP A 46 -15.04 17.18 -30.45
C ASP A 46 -15.99 16.04 -30.10
N ILE A 47 -16.41 15.24 -31.09
CA ILE A 47 -17.32 14.11 -30.82
C ILE A 47 -16.64 13.03 -29.97
N THR A 48 -15.33 12.79 -30.17
CA THR A 48 -14.58 11.84 -29.34
C THR A 48 -14.55 12.31 -27.88
N TYR A 49 -14.36 13.62 -27.66
CA TYR A 49 -14.38 14.22 -26.34
C TYR A 49 -15.77 14.10 -25.68
N ASP A 50 -16.86 14.28 -26.43
CA ASP A 50 -18.22 14.04 -25.94
C ASP A 50 -18.41 12.60 -25.45
N GLY A 51 -17.92 11.63 -26.21
CA GLY A 51 -17.98 10.21 -25.84
C GLY A 51 -17.19 9.90 -24.57
N LEU A 52 -15.96 10.43 -24.46
CA LEU A 52 -15.13 10.29 -23.27
C LEU A 52 -15.79 10.92 -22.04
N ARG A 53 -16.25 12.17 -22.18
CA ARG A 53 -16.95 12.91 -21.12
C ARG A 53 -18.16 12.14 -20.60
N LEU A 54 -19.01 11.61 -21.49
CA LEU A 54 -20.19 10.85 -21.08
C LEU A 54 -19.82 9.59 -20.30
N VAL A 55 -18.82 8.84 -20.76
CA VAL A 55 -18.35 7.64 -20.07
C VAL A 55 -17.83 8.00 -18.68
N ASP A 56 -17.06 9.08 -18.56
CA ASP A 56 -16.55 9.54 -17.27
C ASP A 56 -17.69 9.96 -16.34
N GLU A 57 -18.68 10.72 -16.83
CA GLU A 57 -19.90 11.09 -16.08
C GLU A 57 -20.66 9.86 -15.58
N MET A 58 -20.86 8.84 -16.44
CA MET A 58 -21.54 7.60 -16.06
C MET A 58 -20.77 6.82 -14.99
N THR A 59 -19.45 6.74 -15.10
CA THR A 59 -18.62 6.06 -14.08
C THR A 59 -18.57 6.82 -12.77
N ALA A 60 -18.60 8.16 -12.82
CA ALA A 60 -18.69 9.01 -11.64
C ALA A 60 -20.05 8.88 -10.95
N ASP A 61 -21.17 8.88 -11.69
CA ASP A 61 -22.50 8.67 -11.09
C ASP A 61 -22.60 7.30 -10.41
N LEU A 62 -22.08 6.25 -11.07
CA LEU A 62 -22.00 4.91 -10.46
C LEU A 62 -21.19 4.95 -9.15
N SER A 63 -20.06 5.69 -9.11
CA SER A 63 -19.27 5.88 -7.90
C SER A 63 -20.12 6.34 -6.72
N THR A 64 -20.83 7.45 -6.94
CA THR A 64 -21.58 8.12 -5.89
C THR A 64 -22.70 7.21 -5.39
N ARG A 65 -23.25 6.38 -6.28
CA ARG A 65 -24.27 5.39 -5.94
C ARG A 65 -23.73 4.24 -5.10
N LEU A 66 -22.51 3.76 -5.35
CA LEU A 66 -21.90 2.65 -4.62
C LEU A 66 -21.59 2.97 -3.15
N VAL A 67 -21.43 4.25 -2.81
CA VAL A 67 -21.20 4.73 -1.44
C VAL A 67 -22.52 4.94 -0.67
N GLN A 68 -23.68 4.75 -1.29
CA GLN A 68 -24.98 4.86 -0.60
C GLN A 68 -25.27 3.60 0.24
N ASP A 69 -26.10 3.76 1.28
CA ASP A 69 -26.49 2.66 2.18
C ASP A 69 -27.03 1.42 1.45
N SER A 70 -27.65 1.59 0.28
CA SER A 70 -28.13 0.47 -0.53
C SER A 70 -27.02 -0.45 -1.06
N PHE A 71 -25.77 0.00 -1.13
CA PHE A 71 -24.63 -0.76 -1.62
C PHE A 71 -23.58 -1.04 -0.54
N LYS A 72 -23.88 -0.77 0.74
CA LYS A 72 -23.06 -1.21 1.86
C LYS A 72 -22.82 -2.71 1.78
N ILE A 73 -21.56 -3.11 1.94
CA ILE A 73 -21.14 -4.52 1.87
C ILE A 73 -21.79 -5.32 3.01
N GLU A 74 -21.99 -4.70 4.17
CA GLU A 74 -22.73 -5.33 5.27
C GLU A 74 -24.18 -5.64 4.86
N GLY A 75 -24.49 -6.94 4.79
CA GLY A 75 -25.81 -7.42 4.37
C GLY A 75 -26.04 -7.45 2.85
N LEU A 76 -25.01 -7.18 2.04
CA LEU A 76 -25.09 -7.32 0.59
C LEU A 76 -24.66 -8.72 0.15
N SER A 77 -25.61 -9.52 -0.33
CA SER A 77 -25.26 -10.78 -0.98
C SER A 77 -24.79 -10.55 -2.43
N PRO A 78 -23.96 -11.44 -2.99
CA PRO A 78 -23.58 -11.41 -4.41
C PRO A 78 -24.79 -11.33 -5.36
N THR A 79 -25.86 -12.07 -5.07
CA THR A 79 -27.09 -12.04 -5.88
C THR A 79 -27.82 -10.71 -5.77
N ASP A 80 -27.85 -10.10 -4.58
CA ASP A 80 -28.49 -8.80 -4.36
C ASP A 80 -27.75 -7.70 -5.12
N LEU A 81 -26.42 -7.72 -5.13
CA LEU A 81 -25.60 -6.76 -5.89
C LEU A 81 -25.98 -6.75 -7.38
N SER A 82 -26.05 -7.93 -8.00
CA SER A 82 -26.40 -8.05 -9.42
C SER A 82 -27.81 -7.47 -9.69
N SER A 83 -28.77 -7.71 -8.80
CA SER A 83 -30.14 -7.18 -8.93
C SER A 83 -30.20 -5.66 -8.76
N LYS A 84 -29.41 -5.10 -7.82
CA LYS A 84 -29.33 -3.66 -7.55
C LYS A 84 -28.67 -2.90 -8.71
N LEU A 85 -27.58 -3.43 -9.27
CA LEU A 85 -26.93 -2.84 -10.45
C LEU A 85 -27.88 -2.82 -11.65
N THR A 86 -28.57 -3.93 -11.92
CA THR A 86 -29.56 -4.01 -13.01
C THR A 86 -30.67 -2.97 -12.81
N THR A 87 -31.17 -2.81 -11.58
CA THR A 87 -32.22 -1.83 -11.26
C THR A 87 -31.73 -0.39 -11.42
N TYR A 88 -30.50 -0.09 -10.98
CA TYR A 88 -29.88 1.22 -11.13
C TYR A 88 -29.74 1.60 -12.61
N PHE A 89 -29.10 0.76 -13.43
CA PHE A 89 -28.91 1.05 -14.85
C PHE A 89 -30.21 1.09 -15.64
N ALA A 90 -31.21 0.27 -15.28
CA ALA A 90 -32.54 0.34 -15.88
C ALA A 90 -33.28 1.66 -15.60
N SER A 91 -32.96 2.36 -14.50
CA SER A 91 -33.57 3.65 -14.17
C SER A 91 -32.92 4.84 -14.90
N GLN A 92 -31.68 4.71 -15.36
CA GLN A 92 -30.92 5.78 -16.00
C GLN A 92 -31.40 6.09 -17.43
N THR A 93 -31.98 5.13 -18.14
CA THR A 93 -32.52 5.36 -19.50
C THR A 93 -33.77 6.20 -19.57
N ALA A 94 -34.49 6.37 -18.46
CA ALA A 94 -35.72 7.16 -18.44
C ALA A 94 -35.46 8.68 -18.36
N SER A 95 -34.22 9.11 -18.09
CA SER A 95 -33.90 10.49 -17.67
C SER A 95 -32.93 11.27 -18.56
N THR A 96 -32.24 10.66 -19.53
CA THR A 96 -31.14 11.32 -20.26
C THR A 96 -31.50 11.66 -21.71
N GLN A 97 -31.55 12.96 -22.02
CA GLN A 97 -31.33 13.44 -23.39
C GLN A 97 -29.82 13.55 -23.58
N PHE A 98 -29.26 12.75 -24.48
CA PHE A 98 -27.85 12.84 -24.84
C PHE A 98 -27.63 13.94 -25.88
N ASP A 99 -26.39 14.39 -26.01
CA ASP A 99 -25.97 15.29 -27.08
C ASP A 99 -26.25 14.67 -28.46
N ASP A 100 -26.44 15.51 -29.48
CA ASP A 100 -26.78 15.08 -30.84
C ASP A 100 -25.65 14.22 -31.48
N SER A 101 -24.42 14.31 -30.94
CA SER A 101 -23.27 13.51 -31.34
C SER A 101 -23.31 12.06 -30.81
N ILE A 102 -24.11 11.76 -29.78
CA ILE A 102 -24.15 10.45 -29.15
C ILE A 102 -25.18 9.55 -29.85
N SER A 103 -24.68 8.49 -30.50
CA SER A 103 -25.53 7.58 -31.26
C SER A 103 -26.13 6.45 -30.42
N CYS A 104 -25.42 5.98 -29.39
CA CYS A 104 -25.90 4.95 -28.48
C CYS A 104 -25.04 4.85 -27.21
N VAL A 105 -25.60 4.17 -26.20
CA VAL A 105 -24.93 3.85 -24.94
C VAL A 105 -25.26 2.41 -24.52
N ASN A 106 -24.25 1.63 -24.16
CA ASN A 106 -24.39 0.31 -23.56
C ASN A 106 -23.58 0.21 -22.27
N VAL A 107 -24.14 -0.47 -21.27
CA VAL A 107 -23.39 -0.98 -20.12
C VAL A 107 -23.56 -2.49 -20.09
N VAL A 108 -22.43 -3.21 -20.14
CA VAL A 108 -22.41 -4.67 -20.23
C VAL A 108 -21.70 -5.24 -19.01
N ASP A 109 -22.37 -6.13 -18.28
CA ASP A 109 -21.73 -6.99 -17.28
C ASP A 109 -20.99 -8.12 -18.00
N VAL A 110 -19.66 -8.15 -17.89
CA VAL A 110 -18.76 -9.16 -18.47
C VAL A 110 -18.10 -10.03 -17.38
N THR A 111 -18.66 -10.02 -16.17
CA THR A 111 -18.11 -10.70 -14.98
C THR A 111 -18.02 -12.21 -15.19
N GLY A 112 -19.16 -12.85 -15.52
CA GLY A 112 -19.23 -14.29 -15.75
C GLY A 112 -19.00 -14.68 -17.21
N ALA A 113 -19.03 -15.97 -17.50
CA ALA A 113 -18.86 -16.51 -18.87
C ALA A 113 -19.90 -16.03 -19.89
N ASN A 114 -21.05 -15.51 -19.45
CA ASN A 114 -22.13 -15.03 -20.30
C ASN A 114 -22.37 -13.54 -20.06
N PRO A 115 -21.87 -12.65 -20.93
CA PRO A 115 -22.10 -11.21 -20.80
C PRO A 115 -23.57 -10.85 -20.88
N LYS A 116 -23.97 -9.78 -20.18
CA LYS A 116 -25.37 -9.31 -20.12
C LYS A 116 -25.44 -7.80 -20.20
N TYR A 117 -26.37 -7.27 -21.00
CA TYR A 117 -26.70 -5.85 -20.98
C TYR A 117 -27.38 -5.49 -19.65
N LEU A 118 -26.92 -4.42 -19.00
CA LEU A 118 -27.53 -3.90 -17.78
C LEU A 118 -28.58 -2.81 -18.05
N ILE A 119 -28.55 -2.24 -19.26
CA ILE A 119 -29.54 -1.25 -19.71
C ILE A 119 -30.55 -1.94 -20.64
N PRO A 120 -31.82 -2.12 -20.22
CA PRO A 120 -32.84 -2.75 -21.06
C PRO A 120 -33.13 -1.95 -22.33
N GLY A 121 -33.37 -2.61 -23.46
CA GLY A 121 -33.75 -1.97 -24.72
C GLY A 121 -32.57 -1.40 -25.53
N THR A 122 -31.34 -1.56 -25.03
CA THR A 122 -30.10 -1.15 -25.73
C THR A 122 -29.44 -2.31 -26.47
N GLU A 123 -30.09 -3.47 -26.54
CA GLU A 123 -29.56 -4.65 -27.18
C GLU A 123 -29.33 -4.37 -28.68
N ASN A 124 -28.09 -4.55 -29.15
CA ASN A 124 -27.65 -4.30 -30.52
C ASN A 124 -27.50 -2.84 -30.96
N GLN A 125 -27.43 -1.89 -30.02
CA GLN A 125 -27.19 -0.49 -30.38
C GLN A 125 -25.70 -0.23 -30.69
N CYS A 126 -24.80 -0.23 -29.69
CA CYS A 126 -23.38 0.08 -29.92
C CYS A 126 -22.56 -1.12 -30.37
N LEU A 127 -22.76 -2.27 -29.72
CA LEU A 127 -21.97 -3.48 -29.94
C LEU A 127 -22.56 -4.43 -31.01
N GLY A 128 -23.65 -4.03 -31.66
CA GLY A 128 -24.38 -4.88 -32.62
C GLY A 128 -24.79 -6.24 -32.02
N SER A 129 -24.79 -7.30 -32.82
CA SER A 129 -25.28 -8.63 -32.43
C SER A 129 -24.34 -9.50 -31.59
N GLY A 130 -23.15 -8.99 -31.20
CA GLY A 130 -22.06 -9.84 -30.74
C GLY A 130 -21.51 -9.51 -29.36
N LEU A 131 -22.19 -9.93 -28.29
CA LEU A 131 -21.58 -10.03 -26.95
C LEU A 131 -20.47 -11.11 -26.89
N ALA A 132 -20.45 -12.04 -27.85
CA ALA A 132 -19.57 -13.21 -27.88
C ALA A 132 -18.07 -12.89 -28.04
N ASN A 133 -17.73 -11.69 -28.53
CA ASN A 133 -16.33 -11.29 -28.73
C ASN A 133 -15.75 -10.50 -27.54
N LEU A 134 -16.54 -10.25 -26.49
CA LEU A 134 -16.06 -9.54 -25.30
C LEU A 134 -15.24 -10.48 -24.42
N LYS A 135 -14.09 -10.00 -23.95
CA LYS A 135 -13.29 -10.69 -22.92
C LYS A 135 -14.08 -10.74 -21.61
N THR A 136 -14.43 -11.95 -21.17
CA THR A 136 -15.05 -12.27 -19.87
C THR A 136 -14.01 -12.70 -18.84
N PHE A 137 -14.42 -12.76 -17.57
CA PHE A 137 -13.53 -13.07 -16.44
C PHE A 137 -13.87 -14.36 -15.69
N ASP A 138 -14.97 -15.03 -16.04
CA ASP A 138 -15.42 -16.29 -15.45
C ASP A 138 -15.56 -16.25 -13.91
N ILE A 139 -15.93 -15.07 -13.38
CA ILE A 139 -16.17 -14.88 -11.95
C ILE A 139 -17.59 -15.35 -11.60
N ASP A 140 -17.71 -16.20 -10.58
CA ASP A 140 -19.00 -16.65 -10.07
C ASP A 140 -19.71 -15.52 -9.29
N THR A 141 -20.61 -14.84 -9.99
CA THR A 141 -21.44 -13.76 -9.45
C THR A 141 -22.39 -14.18 -8.31
N SER A 142 -22.57 -15.49 -8.06
CA SER A 142 -23.37 -15.99 -6.93
C SER A 142 -22.56 -16.12 -5.63
N LEU A 143 -21.24 -16.17 -5.73
CA LEU A 143 -20.33 -16.35 -4.59
C LEU A 143 -19.51 -15.08 -4.29
N GLN A 144 -19.25 -14.25 -5.30
CA GLN A 144 -18.34 -13.12 -5.17
C GLN A 144 -19.05 -11.78 -5.42
N LEU A 145 -18.61 -10.73 -4.71
CA LEU A 145 -19.10 -9.37 -4.88
C LEU A 145 -18.42 -8.63 -6.06
N THR A 146 -17.34 -9.17 -6.61
CA THR A 146 -16.62 -8.52 -7.71
C THR A 146 -17.46 -8.49 -8.99
N ARG A 147 -17.56 -7.34 -9.66
CA ARG A 147 -18.24 -7.19 -10.96
C ARG A 147 -17.33 -6.49 -11.96
N VAL A 148 -17.34 -6.93 -13.21
CA VAL A 148 -16.61 -6.28 -14.30
C VAL A 148 -17.62 -5.76 -15.32
N LEU A 149 -17.64 -4.45 -15.51
CA LEU A 149 -18.60 -3.72 -16.32
C LEU A 149 -17.87 -3.00 -17.45
N ASP A 150 -18.38 -3.11 -18.67
CA ASP A 150 -17.91 -2.34 -19.82
C ASP A 150 -18.93 -1.25 -20.16
N PHE A 151 -18.50 0.01 -20.08
CA PHE A 151 -19.22 1.18 -20.55
C PHE A 151 -18.81 1.41 -22.01
N VAL A 152 -19.79 1.42 -22.92
CA VAL A 152 -19.56 1.57 -24.36
C VAL A 152 -20.45 2.68 -24.89
N VAL A 153 -19.84 3.68 -25.50
CA VAL A 153 -20.53 4.82 -26.10
C VAL A 153 -20.03 4.97 -27.54
N THR A 154 -20.96 5.02 -28.49
CA THR A 154 -20.62 5.31 -29.89
C THR A 154 -21.09 6.71 -30.24
N VAL A 155 -20.19 7.51 -30.79
CA VAL A 155 -20.45 8.88 -31.24
C VAL A 155 -20.34 8.97 -32.75
N ASN A 156 -21.22 9.75 -33.35
CA ASN A 156 -21.29 10.00 -34.79
C ASN A 156 -21.30 11.50 -35.05
N THR A 157 -20.83 11.90 -36.23
CA THR A 157 -20.98 13.28 -36.70
C THR A 157 -22.47 13.70 -36.73
N PRO A 158 -22.86 14.79 -36.04
CA PRO A 158 -24.23 15.28 -36.04
C PRO A 158 -24.74 15.68 -37.43
N ASP A 159 -26.06 15.62 -37.62
CA ASP A 159 -26.73 16.03 -38.86
C ASP A 159 -26.42 17.50 -39.19
N GLY A 160 -25.78 17.75 -40.35
CA GLY A 160 -25.46 19.09 -40.84
C GLY A 160 -24.00 19.51 -40.74
N GLN A 161 -23.13 18.69 -40.12
CA GLN A 161 -21.66 18.86 -40.18
C GLN A 161 -21.03 18.07 -41.33
N GLN A 162 -19.85 18.47 -41.82
CA GLN A 162 -19.17 17.78 -42.92
C GLN A 162 -18.25 16.65 -42.44
N GLY A 163 -18.45 15.46 -43.01
CA GLY A 163 -17.63 14.28 -42.73
C GLY A 163 -18.46 13.18 -42.09
N GLU A 164 -18.12 11.93 -42.37
CA GLU A 164 -18.68 10.78 -41.64
C GLU A 164 -17.58 10.27 -40.72
N VAL A 165 -17.62 10.68 -39.45
CA VAL A 165 -16.76 10.16 -38.41
C VAL A 165 -17.62 9.38 -37.41
N ASN A 166 -17.16 8.18 -37.09
CA ASN A 166 -17.75 7.32 -36.08
C ASN A 166 -16.60 6.86 -35.16
N ARG A 167 -16.81 7.00 -33.84
CA ARG A 167 -15.88 6.55 -32.81
C ARG A 167 -16.63 5.76 -31.75
N THR A 168 -16.02 4.70 -31.26
CA THR A 168 -16.53 3.94 -30.11
C THR A 168 -15.57 4.06 -28.94
N VAL A 169 -16.05 4.67 -27.87
CA VAL A 169 -15.34 4.78 -26.59
C VAL A 169 -15.77 3.61 -25.73
N ARG A 170 -14.79 2.90 -25.17
CA ARG A 170 -15.01 1.83 -24.20
C ARG A 170 -14.12 2.00 -22.99
N LYS A 171 -14.75 2.09 -21.81
CA LYS A 171 -14.08 2.09 -20.49
C LYS A 171 -14.54 0.88 -19.70
N ARG A 172 -13.58 0.11 -19.23
CA ARG A 172 -13.85 -1.04 -18.35
C ARG A 172 -13.70 -0.63 -16.90
N VAL A 173 -14.60 -1.14 -16.09
CA VAL A 173 -14.69 -0.85 -14.67
C VAL A 173 -14.86 -2.14 -13.88
N ILE A 174 -14.14 -2.27 -12.78
CA ILE A 174 -14.21 -3.40 -11.85
C ILE A 174 -14.74 -2.89 -10.51
N LEU A 175 -15.89 -3.40 -10.08
CA LEU A 175 -16.42 -3.18 -8.73
C LEU A 175 -15.89 -4.28 -7.83
N SER A 176 -15.36 -3.95 -6.67
CA SER A 176 -14.72 -4.92 -5.79
C SER A 176 -14.74 -4.47 -4.32
N PRO A 177 -14.87 -5.39 -3.35
CA PRO A 177 -14.79 -5.06 -1.91
C PRO A 177 -13.36 -4.71 -1.45
N LEU A 178 -12.41 -4.63 -2.39
CA LEU A 178 -11.03 -4.26 -2.11
C LEU A 178 -10.91 -2.78 -1.70
N PRO A 179 -9.99 -2.43 -0.79
CA PRO A 179 -9.71 -1.05 -0.41
C PRO A 179 -9.36 -0.14 -1.58
N GLY A 180 -9.79 1.13 -1.49
CA GLY A 180 -9.50 2.14 -2.52
C GLY A 180 -8.01 2.48 -2.63
N PHE A 181 -7.24 2.33 -1.55
CA PHE A 181 -5.81 2.63 -1.55
C PHE A 181 -4.99 1.68 -2.45
N LEU A 182 -5.54 0.52 -2.84
CA LEU A 182 -4.94 -0.44 -3.80
C LEU A 182 -4.85 0.07 -5.25
N LYS A 183 -4.96 1.37 -5.46
CA LYS A 183 -4.84 2.03 -6.76
C LYS A 183 -3.62 2.93 -6.81
N TYR A 184 -3.04 3.23 -5.66
CA TYR A 184 -2.13 4.34 -5.45
C TYR A 184 -0.85 3.83 -4.84
N ALA A 185 0.27 4.30 -5.38
CA ALA A 185 1.60 4.09 -4.85
C ALA A 185 1.78 4.86 -3.54
N ALA A 186 1.30 6.09 -3.53
CA ALA A 186 1.30 6.98 -2.37
C ALA A 186 0.00 7.75 -2.32
N GLY A 187 -0.53 8.02 -1.13
CA GLY A 187 -1.61 8.99 -1.02
C GLY A 187 -2.26 9.04 0.34
N ALA A 188 -3.21 9.97 0.45
CA ALA A 188 -3.99 10.12 1.65
C ALA A 188 -5.47 10.44 1.39
N GLY A 189 -6.33 10.04 2.33
CA GLY A 189 -7.76 10.34 2.29
C GLY A 189 -8.09 11.83 2.45
N ASN A 190 -7.16 12.63 2.98
CA ASN A 190 -7.29 14.08 3.13
C ASN A 190 -6.13 14.81 2.45
N GLN A 191 -4.94 14.80 3.03
CA GLN A 191 -3.81 15.61 2.56
C GLN A 191 -2.56 14.77 2.27
N THR A 192 -2.00 14.93 1.08
CA THR A 192 -0.74 14.28 0.67
C THR A 192 0.34 15.35 0.53
N ILE A 193 1.34 15.30 1.40
CA ILE A 193 2.44 16.24 1.48
C ILE A 193 3.72 15.54 1.01
N LEU A 194 4.30 16.05 -0.08
CA LEU A 194 5.53 15.57 -0.68
C LEU A 194 6.59 16.67 -0.54
N ASN A 195 7.44 16.52 0.47
CA ASN A 195 8.47 17.47 0.82
C ASN A 195 9.82 17.01 0.27
N GLY A 196 10.43 17.88 -0.51
CA GLY A 196 11.68 17.62 -1.19
C GLY A 196 11.51 16.73 -2.42
N SER A 197 12.32 15.68 -2.51
CA SER A 197 12.48 14.86 -3.71
C SER A 197 12.05 13.39 -3.60
N PRO A 198 10.92 13.00 -2.99
CA PRO A 198 10.45 11.63 -3.15
C PRO A 198 10.22 11.30 -4.64
N ASN A 199 10.53 10.05 -5.00
CA ASN A 199 10.31 9.50 -6.33
C ASN A 199 9.23 8.40 -6.27
N ILE A 200 8.16 8.57 -7.05
CA ILE A 200 7.00 7.69 -7.01
C ILE A 200 6.73 7.17 -8.42
N ALA A 201 7.00 5.88 -8.65
CA ALA A 201 6.59 5.16 -9.85
C ALA A 201 5.21 4.53 -9.64
N GLY A 202 4.17 5.31 -9.92
CA GLY A 202 2.78 4.91 -9.81
C GLY A 202 1.87 6.10 -9.48
N ASN A 203 0.57 5.82 -9.34
CA ASN A 203 -0.42 6.87 -9.14
C ASN A 203 -0.38 7.45 -7.72
N VAL A 204 -0.63 8.75 -7.60
CA VAL A 204 -0.72 9.45 -6.32
C VAL A 204 -2.15 9.91 -6.06
N PHE A 205 -2.60 9.86 -4.81
CA PHE A 205 -3.95 10.27 -4.42
C PHE A 205 -3.97 11.30 -3.28
N GLY A 206 -4.90 12.25 -3.32
CA GLY A 206 -5.15 13.20 -2.23
C GLY A 206 -6.40 14.04 -2.48
N LYS A 207 -7.02 14.60 -1.44
CA LYS A 207 -7.97 15.72 -1.64
C LYS A 207 -7.21 17.03 -1.84
N GLU A 208 -6.15 17.18 -1.07
CA GLU A 208 -5.16 18.24 -1.19
C GLU A 208 -3.78 17.62 -1.41
N ILE A 209 -3.01 18.17 -2.34
CA ILE A 209 -1.64 17.75 -2.61
C ILE A 209 -0.72 18.96 -2.45
N VAL A 210 0.20 18.85 -1.51
CA VAL A 210 1.19 19.88 -1.20
C VAL A 210 2.54 19.35 -1.63
N ILE A 211 3.21 20.10 -2.51
CA ILE A 211 4.57 19.81 -2.96
C ILE A 211 5.49 20.99 -2.58
N ASP A 212 6.48 20.69 -1.77
CA ASP A 212 7.54 21.62 -1.36
C ASP A 212 8.91 21.09 -1.79
N LYS A 213 9.86 21.99 -2.05
CA LYS A 213 11.26 21.67 -2.38
C LYS A 213 12.10 21.41 -1.12
N ASN A 214 11.64 21.86 0.04
CA ASN A 214 12.34 21.67 1.30
C ASN A 214 11.92 20.33 1.92
N ALA A 215 12.89 19.46 2.19
CA ALA A 215 12.66 18.26 3.00
C ALA A 215 12.88 18.59 4.48
N HIS A 216 11.93 18.25 5.33
CA HIS A 216 12.03 18.47 6.78
C HIS A 216 12.57 17.22 7.50
N TYR A 217 13.36 17.44 8.54
CA TYR A 217 13.87 16.36 9.39
C TYR A 217 14.14 16.84 10.81
N GLN A 218 14.21 15.88 11.73
CA GLN A 218 14.51 16.13 13.13
C GLN A 218 15.87 15.55 13.51
N LEU A 219 16.70 16.36 14.18
CA LEU A 219 17.94 15.91 14.78
C LEU A 219 17.67 15.16 16.10
N THR A 220 18.63 14.36 16.55
CA THR A 220 18.54 13.65 17.85
C THR A 220 18.37 14.62 19.05
N SER A 221 18.79 15.88 18.92
CA SER A 221 18.55 16.94 19.92
C SER A 221 17.08 17.36 20.04
N GLY A 222 16.24 16.95 19.07
CA GLY A 222 14.85 17.37 18.92
C GLY A 222 14.66 18.60 18.02
N ASP A 223 15.76 19.21 17.57
CA ASP A 223 15.72 20.37 16.69
C ASP A 223 15.17 20.00 15.30
N GLN A 224 14.28 20.84 14.78
CA GLN A 224 13.68 20.70 13.46
C GLN A 224 14.53 21.47 12.46
N GLU A 225 14.94 20.79 11.40
CA GLU A 225 15.78 21.34 10.35
C GLU A 225 15.15 21.06 8.99
N GLU A 226 15.62 21.77 7.97
CA GLU A 226 15.19 21.54 6.58
C GLU A 226 16.40 21.50 5.64
N ILE A 227 16.20 20.95 4.45
CA ILE A 227 17.18 20.95 3.36
C ILE A 227 16.49 21.17 2.03
N GLU A 228 17.01 22.12 1.25
CA GLU A 228 16.54 22.35 -0.12
C GLU A 228 17.06 21.24 -1.05
N THR A 229 16.15 20.63 -1.80
CA THR A 229 16.40 19.56 -2.77
C THR A 229 15.51 19.81 -4.01
N PRO A 230 15.74 19.15 -5.16
CA PRO A 230 14.80 19.24 -6.27
C PRO A 230 13.36 18.87 -5.86
N PHE A 231 12.37 19.19 -6.67
CA PHE A 231 11.00 18.76 -6.39
C PHE A 231 10.83 17.23 -6.51
N SER A 232 9.66 16.75 -6.10
CA SER A 232 9.29 15.35 -6.21
C SER A 232 9.12 14.92 -7.68
N SER A 233 9.32 13.63 -7.97
CA SER A 233 8.98 13.04 -9.26
C SER A 233 7.85 12.02 -9.10
N ILE A 234 6.87 12.09 -10.00
CA ILE A 234 5.73 11.18 -10.05
C ILE A 234 5.62 10.64 -11.47
N PHE A 235 5.90 9.35 -11.63
CA PHE A 235 5.78 8.61 -12.87
C PHE A 235 4.47 7.83 -12.85
N GLY A 236 3.37 8.56 -12.93
CA GLY A 236 2.00 8.07 -12.87
C GLY A 236 1.02 9.25 -12.94
N ASP A 237 -0.25 9.01 -12.62
CA ASP A 237 -1.25 10.07 -12.59
C ASP A 237 -1.52 10.53 -11.16
N ILE A 238 -1.92 11.79 -11.02
CA ILE A 238 -2.38 12.35 -9.76
C ILE A 238 -3.91 12.35 -9.73
N TYR A 239 -4.48 11.69 -8.74
CA TYR A 239 -5.90 11.55 -8.52
C TYR A 239 -6.36 12.46 -7.38
N ILE A 240 -7.22 13.41 -7.72
CA ILE A 240 -7.73 14.43 -6.80
C ILE A 240 -9.19 14.14 -6.49
N ASN A 241 -9.53 14.01 -5.20
CA ASN A 241 -10.91 13.84 -4.75
C ASN A 241 -11.39 15.08 -3.97
N SER A 242 -11.54 16.19 -4.68
CA SER A 242 -11.89 17.49 -4.10
C SER A 242 -13.19 18.03 -4.70
N SER A 243 -13.79 19.03 -4.06
CA SER A 243 -14.93 19.75 -4.65
C SER A 243 -14.49 20.51 -5.91
N GLU A 244 -15.42 20.97 -6.76
CA GLU A 244 -15.08 21.69 -8.00
C GLU A 244 -14.24 22.95 -7.74
N SER A 245 -14.55 23.71 -6.68
CA SER A 245 -13.79 24.91 -6.31
C SER A 245 -12.37 24.57 -5.88
N ASP A 246 -12.23 23.49 -5.11
CA ASP A 246 -10.94 23.03 -4.62
C ASP A 246 -10.11 22.43 -5.75
N TYR A 247 -10.75 21.74 -6.70
CA TYR A 247 -10.08 21.16 -7.85
C TYR A 247 -9.41 22.24 -8.70
N LYS A 248 -10.11 23.36 -8.96
CA LYS A 248 -9.53 24.50 -9.69
C LYS A 248 -8.31 25.08 -8.95
N ALA A 249 -8.41 25.24 -7.63
CA ALA A 249 -7.28 25.71 -6.82
C ALA A 249 -6.08 24.74 -6.89
N VAL A 250 -6.32 23.43 -6.86
CA VAL A 250 -5.27 22.41 -7.01
C VAL A 250 -4.65 22.47 -8.41
N MET A 251 -5.45 22.63 -9.47
CA MET A 251 -4.96 22.78 -10.85
C MET A 251 -4.11 24.04 -11.05
N GLU A 252 -4.47 25.15 -10.38
CA GLU A 252 -3.68 26.39 -10.40
C GLU A 252 -2.39 26.27 -9.58
N TYR A 253 -2.37 25.41 -8.56
CA TYR A 253 -1.21 25.16 -7.71
C TYR A 253 -0.19 24.17 -8.31
N LEU A 254 -0.67 23.08 -8.91
CA LEU A 254 0.16 21.99 -9.46
C LEU A 254 0.62 22.31 -10.88
N THR A 255 1.55 23.24 -11.00
CA THR A 255 2.20 23.61 -12.26
C THR A 255 3.48 22.81 -12.50
N ALA A 256 3.97 22.78 -13.74
CA ALA A 256 5.14 21.97 -14.10
C ALA A 256 6.39 22.28 -13.26
N ASP A 257 6.60 23.53 -12.84
CA ASP A 257 7.73 23.93 -11.99
C ASP A 257 7.71 23.33 -10.57
N LYS A 258 6.61 22.71 -10.15
CA LYS A 258 6.49 21.96 -8.89
C LYS A 258 6.94 20.50 -8.99
N PHE A 259 7.50 20.09 -10.12
CA PHE A 259 7.93 18.71 -10.35
C PHE A 259 9.36 18.65 -10.85
N TYR A 260 10.05 17.59 -10.48
CA TYR A 260 11.39 17.30 -10.98
C TYR A 260 11.43 17.31 -12.51
N HIS A 261 12.44 17.97 -13.08
CA HIS A 261 12.59 18.20 -14.53
C HIS A 261 11.35 18.79 -15.24
N GLN A 262 10.49 19.47 -14.48
CA GLN A 262 9.25 20.05 -14.99
C GLN A 262 8.28 19.03 -15.61
N GLN A 263 8.36 17.78 -15.19
CA GLN A 263 7.52 16.70 -15.66
C GLN A 263 6.21 16.69 -14.88
N LEU A 264 5.21 17.43 -15.35
CA LEU A 264 3.88 17.48 -14.76
C LEU A 264 3.10 16.17 -15.03
N PRO A 265 2.68 15.42 -13.99
CA PRO A 265 1.77 14.28 -14.13
C PRO A 265 0.40 14.68 -14.68
N GLN A 266 -0.33 13.73 -15.26
CA GLN A 266 -1.74 14.01 -15.59
C GLN A 266 -2.56 14.12 -14.30
N LEU A 267 -3.43 15.12 -14.25
CA LEU A 267 -4.34 15.37 -13.14
C LEU A 267 -5.71 14.76 -13.48
N LYS A 268 -6.21 13.89 -12.62
CA LYS A 268 -7.47 13.15 -12.78
C LYS A 268 -8.39 13.39 -11.58
N ASN A 269 -9.69 13.46 -11.84
CA ASN A 269 -10.72 13.70 -10.82
C ASN A 269 -11.71 12.53 -10.66
N ASP A 270 -11.52 11.41 -11.35
CA ASP A 270 -12.40 10.25 -11.32
C ASP A 270 -12.05 9.28 -10.16
N SER A 271 -11.42 9.78 -9.10
CA SER A 271 -10.95 8.94 -8.01
C SER A 271 -12.07 8.50 -7.07
N GLN A 272 -12.37 7.22 -7.14
CA GLN A 272 -13.39 6.57 -6.32
C GLN A 272 -12.72 5.85 -5.16
N PHE A 273 -12.49 6.57 -4.06
CA PHE A 273 -11.81 6.03 -2.89
C PHE A 273 -12.81 5.44 -1.90
N ALA A 274 -12.73 4.12 -1.66
CA ALA A 274 -13.38 3.50 -0.51
C ALA A 274 -12.37 3.35 0.63
N ALA A 275 -12.64 4.04 1.73
CA ALA A 275 -11.84 3.95 2.94
C ALA A 275 -11.92 2.56 3.57
N VAL A 276 -10.85 2.20 4.27
CA VAL A 276 -10.77 0.99 5.08
C VAL A 276 -11.60 1.18 6.34
N ASN A 277 -12.33 0.16 6.76
CA ASN A 277 -12.85 0.08 8.12
C ASN A 277 -11.82 -0.66 8.99
N PHE A 278 -10.92 0.12 9.61
CA PHE A 278 -9.81 -0.43 10.37
C PHE A 278 -10.30 -1.21 11.58
N ASP A 279 -11.18 -0.63 12.41
CA ASP A 279 -11.68 -1.26 13.64
C ASP A 279 -12.33 -2.62 13.37
N LYS A 280 -13.12 -2.73 12.29
CA LYS A 280 -13.73 -4.00 11.88
C LYS A 280 -12.69 -5.01 11.44
N THR A 281 -11.74 -4.60 10.59
CA THR A 281 -10.64 -5.47 10.13
C THR A 281 -9.83 -5.99 11.32
N PHE A 282 -9.50 -5.10 12.26
CA PHE A 282 -8.73 -5.41 13.46
C PHE A 282 -9.47 -6.39 14.38
N LEU A 283 -10.77 -6.16 14.59
CA LEU A 283 -11.63 -7.02 15.40
C LEU A 283 -11.76 -8.42 14.79
N GLU A 284 -11.94 -8.53 13.47
CA GLU A 284 -11.99 -9.81 12.76
C GLU A 284 -10.69 -10.58 12.96
N ARG A 285 -9.53 -9.95 12.78
CA ARG A 285 -8.23 -10.60 12.98
C ARG A 285 -8.05 -11.11 14.41
N ILE A 286 -8.41 -10.31 15.41
CA ILE A 286 -8.39 -10.73 16.80
C ILE A 286 -9.31 -11.94 17.00
N ASN A 287 -10.51 -11.91 16.43
CA ASN A 287 -11.48 -12.99 16.58
C ASN A 287 -11.08 -14.29 15.88
N GLU A 288 -10.36 -14.22 14.77
CA GLU A 288 -9.74 -15.39 14.12
C GLU A 288 -8.72 -16.03 15.07
N ILE A 289 -7.77 -15.24 15.60
CA ILE A 289 -6.76 -15.73 16.55
C ILE A 289 -7.42 -16.32 17.81
N ARG A 290 -8.47 -15.67 18.32
CA ARG A 290 -9.23 -16.17 19.48
C ARG A 290 -9.87 -17.51 19.18
N GLN A 291 -10.48 -17.68 18.01
CA GLN A 291 -11.10 -18.94 17.60
C GLN A 291 -10.05 -20.06 17.48
N ASP A 292 -8.87 -19.76 16.94
CA ASP A 292 -7.76 -20.73 16.85
C ASP A 292 -7.28 -21.20 18.23
N GLN A 293 -7.36 -20.35 19.26
CA GLN A 293 -7.09 -20.71 20.66
C GLN A 293 -8.27 -21.37 21.38
N GLY A 294 -9.42 -21.53 20.71
CA GLY A 294 -10.65 -22.04 21.31
C GLY A 294 -11.36 -21.03 22.23
N PHE A 295 -11.00 -19.76 22.18
CA PHE A 295 -11.68 -18.70 22.92
C PHE A 295 -12.95 -18.22 22.21
N ALA A 296 -13.94 -17.78 22.98
CA ALA A 296 -15.13 -17.14 22.41
C ALA A 296 -14.76 -15.82 21.70
N PRO A 297 -15.40 -15.50 20.56
CA PRO A 297 -15.19 -14.22 19.88
C PRO A 297 -15.66 -13.07 20.76
N THR A 298 -15.00 -11.92 20.62
CA THR A 298 -15.39 -10.67 21.27
C THR A 298 -16.15 -9.76 20.29
N PRO A 299 -17.21 -9.07 20.73
CA PRO A 299 -17.94 -8.15 19.87
C PRO A 299 -17.26 -6.80 19.69
N ALA A 300 -16.20 -6.48 20.45
CA ALA A 300 -15.61 -5.15 20.44
C ALA A 300 -14.14 -5.12 20.88
N ILE A 301 -13.40 -4.12 20.38
CA ILE A 301 -11.96 -3.94 20.59
C ILE A 301 -11.58 -3.31 21.95
N GLN A 302 -12.54 -2.86 22.75
CA GLN A 302 -12.22 -2.24 24.04
C GLN A 302 -11.80 -3.28 25.08
N ASN A 303 -10.73 -2.98 25.81
CA ASN A 303 -10.17 -3.83 26.87
C ASN A 303 -9.71 -5.22 26.38
N ILE A 304 -9.15 -5.33 25.16
CA ILE A 304 -8.60 -6.58 24.62
C ILE A 304 -7.71 -7.29 25.65
N SER A 305 -6.81 -6.57 26.30
CA SER A 305 -5.96 -7.09 27.39
C SER A 305 -6.75 -7.82 28.48
N GLN A 306 -7.79 -7.19 29.04
CA GLN A 306 -8.61 -7.80 30.10
C GLN A 306 -9.42 -9.00 29.59
N GLN A 307 -9.95 -8.90 28.37
CA GLN A 307 -10.70 -9.99 27.76
C GLN A 307 -9.81 -11.21 27.47
N LEU A 308 -8.59 -10.99 26.96
CA LEU A 308 -7.59 -12.04 26.77
C LEU A 308 -7.21 -12.68 28.10
N LYS A 309 -6.91 -11.87 29.12
CA LYS A 309 -6.61 -12.35 30.47
C LYS A 309 -7.68 -13.30 31.02
N GLN A 310 -8.95 -12.90 30.89
CA GLN A 310 -10.08 -13.74 31.30
C GLN A 310 -10.21 -15.02 30.46
N SER A 311 -9.95 -14.94 29.15
CA SER A 311 -10.04 -16.09 28.23
C SER A 311 -8.95 -17.13 28.56
N ILE A 312 -7.71 -16.68 28.76
CA ILE A 312 -6.58 -17.53 29.14
C ILE A 312 -6.87 -18.19 30.50
N LYS A 313 -7.30 -17.43 31.51
CA LYS A 313 -7.69 -17.97 32.84
C LYS A 313 -8.86 -18.96 32.78
N GLY A 314 -9.76 -18.80 31.82
CA GLY A 314 -10.89 -19.72 31.63
C GLY A 314 -10.49 -21.02 30.92
N GLN A 315 -9.47 -20.98 30.07
CA GLN A 315 -9.04 -22.11 29.25
C GLN A 315 -8.02 -23.02 29.95
N TYR A 316 -7.12 -22.44 30.76
CA TYR A 316 -6.01 -23.18 31.39
C TYR A 316 -6.18 -23.32 32.90
N THR A 317 -5.54 -24.33 33.48
CA THR A 317 -5.68 -24.64 34.92
C THR A 317 -4.38 -24.40 35.66
N PHE A 318 -4.35 -23.31 36.41
CA PHE A 318 -3.17 -22.91 37.17
C PHE A 318 -3.18 -23.52 38.57
N SER A 319 -2.39 -24.59 38.78
CA SER A 319 -2.28 -25.27 40.08
C SER A 319 -0.84 -25.55 40.46
N GLN A 320 -0.52 -25.36 41.75
CA GLN A 320 0.77 -25.73 42.32
C GLN A 320 1.00 -27.24 42.39
N SER A 321 -0.08 -28.04 42.43
CA SER A 321 0.00 -29.49 42.65
C SER A 321 0.43 -30.29 41.41
N GLY A 322 0.61 -29.64 40.26
CA GLY A 322 0.94 -30.28 38.97
C GLY A 322 2.21 -29.75 38.31
N LEU A 323 3.00 -28.96 39.04
CA LEU A 323 4.22 -28.35 38.49
C LEU A 323 5.34 -29.40 38.31
N PRO A 324 6.07 -29.38 37.18
CA PRO A 324 7.32 -30.11 37.04
C PRO A 324 8.27 -29.90 38.22
N GLU A 325 8.92 -30.96 38.69
CA GLU A 325 9.87 -30.91 39.82
C GLU A 325 11.05 -29.95 39.58
N ALA A 326 11.39 -29.72 38.30
CA ALA A 326 12.42 -28.77 37.90
C ALA A 326 12.08 -27.30 38.16
N LEU A 327 10.80 -26.96 38.35
CA LEU A 327 10.39 -25.59 38.68
C LEU A 327 10.71 -25.28 40.13
N THR A 328 11.71 -24.43 40.32
CA THR A 328 12.10 -23.97 41.65
C THR A 328 11.14 -22.89 42.14
N SER A 329 10.74 -22.95 43.41
CA SER A 329 9.87 -21.97 44.10
C SER A 329 10.65 -20.70 44.48
N PRO A 330 10.00 -19.59 44.92
CA PRO A 330 10.77 -18.44 45.38
C PRO A 330 11.46 -18.79 46.72
N LEU A 331 12.72 -18.36 46.85
CA LEU A 331 13.67 -18.56 47.95
C LEU A 331 14.29 -19.96 48.06
N ASN A 332 15.27 -20.24 47.20
CA ASN A 332 16.58 -20.78 47.60
C ASN A 332 17.62 -20.35 46.54
N GLU A 333 18.87 -20.21 46.97
CA GLU A 333 20.01 -19.56 46.31
C GLU A 333 20.35 -20.03 44.87
N ALA A 334 19.50 -19.73 43.88
CA ALA A 334 19.84 -19.87 42.46
C ALA A 334 20.39 -18.56 41.85
N GLY A 335 20.72 -17.58 42.69
CA GLY A 335 20.85 -16.18 42.31
C GLY A 335 22.25 -15.64 42.04
N SER A 336 23.31 -16.46 41.95
CA SER A 336 24.68 -15.93 41.70
C SER A 336 25.07 -15.91 40.22
N ALA A 337 24.60 -16.87 39.42
CA ALA A 337 24.95 -16.97 38.00
C ALA A 337 24.09 -16.04 37.12
N LEU A 338 22.81 -15.87 37.46
CA LEU A 338 21.91 -14.94 36.78
C LEU A 338 22.23 -13.48 37.12
N ASP A 339 22.69 -13.20 38.35
CA ASP A 339 23.20 -11.87 38.78
C ASP A 339 24.44 -11.44 37.98
N ALA A 340 25.34 -12.38 37.67
CA ALA A 340 26.50 -12.08 36.83
C ALA A 340 26.14 -11.80 35.36
N LEU A 341 25.00 -12.30 34.90
CA LEU A 341 24.54 -12.19 33.51
C LEU A 341 23.62 -10.98 33.27
N LEU A 342 22.80 -10.63 34.25
CA LEU A 342 21.84 -9.52 34.16
C LEU A 342 22.39 -8.26 34.84
N GLY A 343 22.13 -7.09 34.26
CA GLY A 343 22.39 -5.83 34.95
C GLY A 343 21.56 -5.71 36.24
N GLN A 344 22.06 -4.97 37.23
CA GLN A 344 21.43 -4.82 38.57
C GLN A 344 19.94 -4.45 38.53
N ASN A 345 19.50 -3.63 37.57
CA ASN A 345 18.10 -3.22 37.44
C ASN A 345 17.19 -4.38 37.01
N LEU A 346 17.53 -5.08 35.92
CA LEU A 346 16.78 -6.22 35.41
C LEU A 346 16.84 -7.41 36.39
N TYR A 347 17.98 -7.60 37.06
CA TYR A 347 18.09 -8.60 38.12
C TYR A 347 17.11 -8.32 39.27
N ASN A 348 17.00 -7.07 39.74
CA ASN A 348 16.10 -6.74 40.86
C ASN A 348 14.62 -6.96 40.50
N GLU A 349 14.24 -6.72 39.25
CA GLU A 349 12.89 -6.98 38.72
C GLU A 349 12.61 -8.49 38.62
N VAL A 350 13.57 -9.25 38.10
CA VAL A 350 13.45 -10.70 37.87
C VAL A 350 13.61 -11.51 39.18
N ASN A 351 14.41 -11.05 40.14
CA ASN A 351 14.73 -11.87 41.31
C ASN A 351 13.54 -12.08 42.27
N THR A 352 12.56 -11.17 42.26
CA THR A 352 11.33 -11.24 43.08
C THR A 352 10.24 -12.15 42.51
N LEU A 353 10.42 -12.72 41.31
CA LEU A 353 9.42 -13.53 40.62
C LEU A 353 9.32 -14.97 41.14
N GLY A 354 8.14 -15.58 40.95
CA GLY A 354 7.71 -16.82 41.61
C GLY A 354 8.41 -18.10 41.15
N TYR A 355 8.41 -18.41 39.86
CA TYR A 355 8.86 -19.71 39.33
C TYR A 355 10.09 -19.56 38.42
N LYS A 356 11.09 -20.42 38.59
CA LYS A 356 12.35 -20.34 37.81
C LYS A 356 12.76 -21.70 37.24
N LEU A 357 13.15 -21.69 35.95
CA LEU A 357 13.84 -22.77 35.24
C LEU A 357 15.17 -22.23 34.72
N ILE A 358 16.26 -22.84 35.14
CA ILE A 358 17.61 -22.43 34.76
C ILE A 358 18.30 -23.63 34.12
N ASP A 359 18.86 -23.45 32.92
CA ASP A 359 19.65 -24.45 32.19
C ASP A 359 18.97 -25.84 32.07
N THR A 360 17.64 -25.86 32.11
CA THR A 360 16.82 -27.07 32.14
C THR A 360 15.73 -27.03 31.08
N SER A 361 15.74 -28.02 30.19
CA SER A 361 14.71 -28.23 29.15
C SER A 361 13.59 -29.12 29.66
N LEU A 362 12.37 -28.89 29.19
CA LEU A 362 11.19 -29.73 29.47
C LEU A 362 10.44 -30.03 28.18
N SER A 363 10.02 -31.28 28.00
CA SER A 363 9.26 -31.71 26.81
C SER A 363 7.74 -31.61 27.00
N SER A 364 7.25 -31.56 28.25
CA SER A 364 5.83 -31.40 28.58
C SER A 364 5.40 -29.93 28.57
N THR A 365 4.10 -29.68 28.42
CA THR A 365 3.51 -28.37 28.67
C THR A 365 3.78 -27.91 30.10
N ILE A 366 4.09 -26.63 30.26
CA ILE A 366 4.34 -25.94 31.53
C ILE A 366 3.17 -25.00 31.78
N GLU A 367 2.48 -25.14 32.92
CA GLU A 367 1.41 -24.25 33.36
C GLU A 367 1.71 -23.77 34.78
N VAL A 368 1.99 -22.48 34.98
CA VAL A 368 2.39 -21.93 36.29
C VAL A 368 1.41 -20.89 36.85
N PRO A 369 1.03 -20.96 38.15
CA PRO A 369 0.13 -20.01 38.80
C PRO A 369 0.87 -18.74 39.28
N GLY A 370 1.50 -18.02 38.36
CA GLY A 370 2.27 -16.80 38.63
C GLY A 370 3.36 -16.59 37.59
N ASP A 371 4.30 -15.71 37.90
CA ASP A 371 5.36 -15.33 36.96
C ASP A 371 6.40 -16.44 36.77
N LEU A 372 6.90 -16.56 35.54
CA LEU A 372 7.86 -17.57 35.11
C LEU A 372 9.14 -16.95 34.57
N ILE A 373 10.28 -17.46 35.00
CA ILE A 373 11.57 -17.17 34.39
C ILE A 373 12.17 -18.44 33.82
N ILE A 374 12.55 -18.38 32.55
CA ILE A 374 13.34 -19.40 31.88
C ILE A 374 14.67 -18.76 31.50
N SER A 375 15.79 -19.31 31.97
CA SER A 375 17.11 -18.80 31.65
C SER A 375 18.03 -19.89 31.11
N SER A 376 18.63 -19.61 29.95
CA SER A 376 19.68 -20.42 29.31
C SER A 376 21.01 -19.73 29.54
N ILE A 377 21.67 -20.01 30.66
CA ILE A 377 22.94 -19.38 31.06
C ILE A 377 24.10 -20.13 30.41
N SER A 378 24.13 -21.46 30.56
CA SER A 378 25.26 -22.31 30.18
C SER A 378 24.91 -23.43 29.19
N SER A 379 23.63 -23.77 29.04
CA SER A 379 23.18 -24.83 28.14
C SER A 379 22.07 -24.35 27.20
N ALA A 380 22.07 -24.84 25.96
CA ALA A 380 20.94 -24.61 25.04
C ALA A 380 19.67 -25.29 25.56
N LEU A 381 18.52 -24.64 25.34
CA LEU A 381 17.23 -25.12 25.84
C LEU A 381 16.27 -25.45 24.71
N THR A 382 15.47 -26.50 24.90
CA THR A 382 14.40 -26.86 23.96
C THR A 382 13.12 -27.19 24.72
N PHE A 383 12.04 -26.51 24.36
CA PHE A 383 10.71 -26.71 24.92
C PHE A 383 9.74 -27.11 23.82
N SER A 384 9.41 -28.40 23.76
CA SER A 384 8.47 -28.95 22.77
C SER A 384 7.00 -28.74 23.18
N GLY A 385 6.73 -28.62 24.47
CA GLY A 385 5.41 -28.31 25.01
C GLY A 385 5.13 -26.80 25.08
N LYS A 386 3.89 -26.42 25.37
CA LYS A 386 3.50 -25.02 25.55
C LYS A 386 4.06 -24.47 26.86
N ILE A 387 4.34 -23.18 26.91
CA ILE A 387 4.72 -22.46 28.13
C ILE A 387 3.60 -21.49 28.47
N ILE A 388 2.96 -21.66 29.64
CA ILE A 388 1.74 -20.95 30.01
C ILE A 388 1.88 -20.42 31.44
N ALA A 389 1.64 -19.13 31.64
CA ALA A 389 1.73 -18.49 32.96
C ALA A 389 0.51 -17.63 33.29
N ASP A 390 0.00 -17.76 34.53
CA ASP A 390 -0.92 -16.79 35.13
C ASP A 390 -0.17 -15.63 35.78
N GLY A 391 0.65 -14.97 34.98
CA GLY A 391 1.56 -13.91 35.35
C GLY A 391 2.42 -13.52 34.15
N ASP A 392 3.57 -12.94 34.42
CA ASP A 392 4.54 -12.53 33.41
C ASP A 392 5.50 -13.69 33.06
N ILE A 393 6.01 -13.72 31.83
CA ILE A 393 7.01 -14.69 31.38
C ILE A 393 8.26 -13.95 30.95
N TYR A 394 9.40 -14.30 31.54
CA TYR A 394 10.72 -13.83 31.16
C TYR A 394 11.54 -15.00 30.61
N ILE A 395 11.92 -14.93 29.34
CA ILE A 395 12.82 -15.91 28.71
C ILE A 395 14.12 -15.20 28.36
N ILE A 396 15.19 -15.65 28.99
CA ILE A 396 16.50 -14.99 28.94
C ILE A 396 17.52 -15.97 28.36
N GLY A 397 17.97 -15.71 27.14
CA GLY A 397 18.93 -16.54 26.41
C GLY A 397 20.35 -15.98 26.43
N ASN A 398 21.31 -16.78 26.89
CA ASN A 398 22.74 -16.63 26.60
C ASN A 398 23.27 -17.81 25.76
N LYS A 399 22.50 -18.89 25.63
CA LYS A 399 22.64 -19.93 24.61
C LYS A 399 21.32 -20.07 23.88
N THR A 400 21.33 -20.81 22.77
CA THR A 400 20.15 -21.00 21.93
C THR A 400 18.96 -21.57 22.72
N ILE A 401 17.80 -20.95 22.58
CA ILE A 401 16.52 -21.42 23.14
C ILE A 401 15.54 -21.69 21.99
N THR A 402 15.01 -22.90 21.92
CA THR A 402 13.91 -23.26 21.02
C THR A 402 12.62 -23.42 21.82
N LEU A 403 11.57 -22.71 21.40
CA LEU A 403 10.30 -22.57 22.09
C LEU A 403 9.15 -22.99 21.16
N ASN A 404 8.11 -23.59 21.73
CA ASN A 404 6.82 -23.78 21.07
C ASN A 404 5.87 -22.60 21.42
N ASP A 405 4.58 -22.85 21.71
CA ASP A 405 3.66 -21.78 22.10
C ASP A 405 4.04 -21.14 23.46
N ILE A 406 3.90 -19.82 23.56
CA ILE A 406 4.14 -19.04 24.78
C ILE A 406 2.88 -18.22 25.08
N ILE A 407 2.28 -18.42 26.25
CA ILE A 407 0.98 -17.84 26.62
C ILE A 407 1.03 -17.22 28.02
N ALA A 408 0.74 -15.93 28.16
CA ALA A 408 0.77 -15.22 29.45
C ALA A 408 -0.51 -14.43 29.74
N THR A 409 -0.95 -14.42 31.00
CA THR A 409 -2.00 -13.50 31.48
C THR A 409 -1.47 -12.12 31.87
N GLY A 410 -0.15 -11.98 31.96
CA GLY A 410 0.61 -10.74 32.09
C GLY A 410 1.44 -10.47 30.83
N ASP A 411 2.67 -10.00 31.00
CA ASP A 411 3.59 -9.59 29.93
C ASP A 411 4.54 -10.75 29.53
N ILE A 412 5.05 -10.71 28.29
CA ILE A 412 6.06 -11.66 27.79
C ILE A 412 7.31 -10.88 27.41
N HIS A 413 8.45 -11.26 28.00
CA HIS A 413 9.76 -10.71 27.70
C HIS A 413 10.66 -11.81 27.12
N LEU A 414 11.08 -11.64 25.87
CA LEU A 414 12.07 -12.50 25.21
C LEU A 414 13.36 -11.70 25.06
N ILE A 415 14.35 -12.02 25.89
CA ILE A 415 15.61 -11.29 25.99
C ILE A 415 16.73 -12.22 25.56
N ASN A 416 17.29 -11.95 24.40
CA ASN A 416 18.44 -12.67 23.88
C ASN A 416 19.71 -11.83 24.09
N LEU A 417 20.55 -12.27 25.03
CA LEU A 417 21.86 -11.68 25.30
C LEU A 417 22.96 -12.25 24.39
N ASP A 418 22.89 -13.56 24.12
CA ASP A 418 23.74 -14.35 23.22
C ASP A 418 23.00 -15.65 22.82
N GLY A 419 23.45 -16.35 21.77
CA GLY A 419 22.74 -17.47 21.15
C GLY A 419 21.47 -17.02 20.41
N ASP A 420 20.65 -17.94 19.90
CA ASP A 420 19.42 -17.58 19.17
C ASP A 420 18.15 -17.89 19.98
N ILE A 421 17.10 -17.07 19.85
CA ILE A 421 15.75 -17.45 20.31
C ILE A 421 14.91 -17.84 19.09
N ASN A 422 14.50 -19.12 19.05
CA ASN A 422 13.70 -19.70 17.97
C ASN A 422 12.31 -20.08 18.49
N VAL A 423 11.28 -19.35 18.10
CA VAL A 423 9.88 -19.62 18.45
C VAL A 423 9.20 -20.29 17.26
N GLN A 424 8.81 -21.55 17.45
CA GLN A 424 8.14 -22.40 16.46
C GLN A 424 6.61 -22.45 16.63
N GLY A 425 6.09 -22.03 17.79
CA GLY A 425 4.66 -21.94 18.06
C GLY A 425 4.16 -20.51 18.05
N ASN A 426 2.97 -20.26 18.60
CA ASN A 426 2.39 -18.92 18.68
C ASN A 426 2.77 -18.19 19.97
N ILE A 427 2.76 -16.86 19.94
CA ILE A 427 2.98 -16.02 21.12
C ILE A 427 1.67 -15.29 21.45
N LEU A 428 1.17 -15.44 22.68
CA LEU A 428 -0.07 -14.82 23.12
C LEU A 428 0.13 -14.19 24.52
N SER A 429 0.05 -12.87 24.59
CA SER A 429 0.12 -12.12 25.84
C SER A 429 -1.17 -11.36 26.05
N ALA A 430 -1.76 -11.44 27.24
CA ALA A 430 -2.81 -10.51 27.62
C ALA A 430 -2.25 -9.11 27.91
N GLY A 431 -0.97 -9.00 28.24
CA GLY A 431 -0.26 -7.75 28.43
C GLY A 431 0.55 -7.35 27.20
N GLU A 432 1.79 -6.96 27.43
CA GLU A 432 2.78 -6.58 26.42
C GLU A 432 3.59 -7.80 25.94
N ILE A 433 4.18 -7.67 24.76
CA ILE A 433 5.22 -8.57 24.27
C ILE A 433 6.44 -7.71 23.96
N ASN A 434 7.54 -7.98 24.64
CA ASN A 434 8.79 -7.25 24.52
C ASN A 434 9.88 -8.23 24.07
N ILE A 435 10.43 -8.02 22.88
CA ILE A 435 11.48 -8.85 22.29
C ILE A 435 12.70 -7.96 22.15
N GLN A 436 13.80 -8.35 22.79
CA GLN A 436 15.08 -7.63 22.74
C GLN A 436 16.19 -8.62 22.39
N THR A 437 16.91 -8.38 21.30
CA THR A 437 17.79 -9.40 20.72
C THR A 437 19.15 -8.85 20.35
N ASN A 438 20.21 -9.34 20.99
CA ASN A 438 21.61 -9.04 20.64
C ASN A 438 22.18 -10.00 19.56
N ASN A 439 21.38 -10.97 19.12
CA ASN A 439 21.74 -12.01 18.17
C ASN A 439 20.43 -12.53 17.51
N GLY A 440 20.42 -13.67 16.83
CA GLY A 440 19.27 -14.10 16.04
C GLY A 440 17.96 -14.29 16.84
N PHE A 441 16.86 -13.72 16.34
CA PHE A 441 15.49 -14.11 16.72
C PHE A 441 14.74 -14.62 15.51
N SER A 442 14.13 -15.80 15.65
CA SER A 442 13.32 -16.41 14.61
C SER A 442 11.95 -16.72 15.15
N PHE A 443 10.93 -16.11 14.56
CA PHE A 443 9.54 -16.52 14.72
C PHE A 443 9.08 -17.14 13.41
N ASN A 444 8.87 -18.45 13.42
CA ASN A 444 8.40 -19.17 12.25
C ASN A 444 7.58 -20.39 12.69
N ASN A 445 6.27 -20.30 12.49
CA ASN A 445 5.38 -21.43 12.67
C ASN A 445 5.19 -22.13 11.32
N ASP A 446 5.94 -23.22 11.12
CA ASP A 446 6.02 -24.02 9.88
C ASP A 446 4.76 -24.89 9.66
N THR A 447 3.58 -24.28 9.77
CA THR A 447 2.27 -24.90 9.52
C THR A 447 1.64 -24.37 8.23
N GLU A 448 0.65 -25.09 7.69
CA GLU A 448 -0.13 -24.63 6.51
C GLU A 448 -0.77 -23.23 6.71
N THR A 449 -0.96 -22.82 7.96
CA THR A 449 -1.41 -21.47 8.35
C THR A 449 -0.27 -20.67 8.97
N PRO A 450 -0.07 -19.38 8.61
CA PRO A 450 0.91 -18.54 9.27
C PRO A 450 0.61 -18.42 10.78
N GLY A 451 1.62 -18.62 11.63
CA GLY A 451 1.48 -18.43 13.08
C GLY A 451 1.21 -16.97 13.45
N TYR A 452 0.97 -16.70 14.74
CA TYR A 452 0.75 -15.33 15.21
C TYR A 452 1.45 -14.96 16.51
N MET A 453 1.69 -13.65 16.64
CA MET A 453 1.96 -12.97 17.91
C MET A 453 0.80 -12.04 18.22
N LEU A 454 0.13 -12.23 19.36
CA LEU A 454 -0.95 -11.35 19.83
C LEU A 454 -0.59 -10.76 21.19
N ALA A 455 -0.30 -9.46 21.22
CA ALA A 455 -0.17 -8.67 22.44
C ALA A 455 -1.49 -7.96 22.74
N GLY A 456 -2.03 -8.16 23.94
CA GLY A 456 -3.25 -7.49 24.39
C GLY A 456 -3.07 -5.97 24.59
N LYS A 457 -1.82 -5.52 24.74
CA LYS A 457 -1.37 -4.13 24.76
C LYS A 457 -0.34 -3.89 23.64
N SER A 458 0.87 -3.48 23.97
CA SER A 458 1.92 -3.11 23.02
C SER A 458 2.80 -4.30 22.62
N LEU A 459 3.33 -4.25 21.40
CA LEU A 459 4.35 -5.17 20.89
C LEU A 459 5.61 -4.38 20.57
N THR A 460 6.71 -4.77 21.19
CA THR A 460 8.03 -4.14 21.02
C THR A 460 9.02 -5.18 20.50
N ILE A 461 9.73 -4.86 19.41
CA ILE A 461 10.82 -5.66 18.85
C ILE A 461 12.04 -4.75 18.74
N GLU A 462 13.08 -5.07 19.50
CA GLU A 462 14.36 -4.39 19.51
C GLU A 462 15.43 -5.36 19.01
N SER A 463 15.95 -5.12 17.81
CA SER A 463 17.14 -5.80 17.30
C SER A 463 18.38 -4.97 17.67
N LEU A 464 19.42 -5.59 18.19
CA LEU A 464 20.62 -4.91 18.67
C LEU A 464 21.85 -5.57 18.03
N ASP A 465 22.39 -4.93 16.99
CA ASP A 465 23.42 -5.47 16.09
C ASP A 465 23.08 -6.91 15.59
N SER A 466 21.81 -7.17 15.24
CA SER A 466 21.31 -8.53 15.01
C SER A 466 20.44 -8.71 13.77
N GLN A 467 20.32 -9.96 13.30
CA GLN A 467 19.40 -10.33 12.23
C GLN A 467 18.22 -11.16 12.76
N SER A 468 17.02 -10.60 12.69
CA SER A 468 15.78 -11.26 13.08
C SER A 468 14.96 -11.70 11.86
N THR A 469 14.26 -12.83 11.97
CA THR A 469 13.32 -13.33 10.95
C THR A 469 11.95 -13.52 11.59
N ILE A 470 10.93 -12.90 11.00
CA ILE A 470 9.56 -12.92 11.50
C ILE A 470 8.66 -13.37 10.35
N ILE A 471 8.11 -14.57 10.50
CA ILE A 471 7.21 -15.23 9.55
C ILE A 471 5.91 -15.55 10.30
N GLY A 472 4.87 -14.79 10.01
CA GLY A 472 3.56 -14.90 10.66
C GLY A 472 2.93 -13.54 10.99
N ASN A 473 1.70 -13.57 11.49
CA ASN A 473 0.87 -12.40 11.72
C ASN A 473 1.14 -11.77 13.09
N LEU A 474 1.30 -10.46 13.14
CA LEU A 474 1.54 -9.73 14.39
C LEU A 474 0.33 -8.85 14.70
N VAL A 475 -0.13 -8.85 15.94
CA VAL A 475 -1.26 -8.05 16.40
C VAL A 475 -0.90 -7.40 17.73
N ALA A 476 -0.81 -6.07 17.74
CA ALA A 476 -0.67 -5.26 18.94
C ALA A 476 -2.00 -4.57 19.24
N GLY A 477 -2.57 -4.82 20.43
CA GLY A 477 -3.79 -4.16 20.91
C GLY A 477 -3.66 -2.65 21.01
N GLU A 478 -2.46 -2.17 21.34
CA GLU A 478 -2.07 -0.77 21.44
C GLU A 478 -0.92 -0.48 20.46
N ASN A 479 0.24 -0.06 20.95
CA ASN A 479 1.30 0.44 20.09
C ASN A 479 2.20 -0.69 19.55
N LEU A 480 2.77 -0.46 18.37
CA LEU A 480 3.82 -1.28 17.78
C LEU A 480 5.11 -0.48 17.72
N LEU A 481 6.17 -1.01 18.31
CA LEU A 481 7.52 -0.46 18.22
C LEU A 481 8.44 -1.51 17.61
N ILE A 482 9.06 -1.20 16.47
CA ILE A 482 10.10 -2.03 15.86
C ILE A 482 11.31 -1.14 15.67
N GLN A 483 12.38 -1.39 16.41
CA GLN A 483 13.57 -0.56 16.32
C GLN A 483 14.85 -1.37 16.35
N GLY A 484 15.88 -0.88 15.67
CA GLY A 484 17.24 -1.30 15.97
C GLY A 484 17.91 -0.39 16.99
N ASN A 485 19.18 -0.65 17.26
CA ASN A 485 19.96 0.21 18.13
C ASN A 485 20.38 1.51 17.41
N SER A 486 20.84 2.49 18.18
CA SER A 486 21.52 3.66 17.60
C SER A 486 23.01 3.42 17.70
N ASN A 487 23.65 3.07 16.58
CA ASN A 487 25.09 2.93 16.54
C ASN A 487 25.77 4.32 16.56
N GLU A 488 26.15 4.77 17.76
CA GLU A 488 26.78 6.08 18.08
C GLU A 488 28.15 6.34 17.41
N THR A 489 28.63 5.46 16.52
CA THR A 489 30.00 5.51 15.98
C THR A 489 30.13 5.20 14.49
N ASN A 490 29.62 6.06 13.59
CA ASN A 490 29.88 6.02 12.12
C ASN A 490 29.81 4.63 11.43
N ARG A 491 29.12 3.66 12.02
CA ARG A 491 28.93 2.34 11.44
C ARG A 491 27.60 2.37 10.69
N PRO A 492 27.53 1.80 9.48
CA PRO A 492 26.26 1.60 8.82
C PRO A 492 25.31 0.83 9.73
N GLU A 493 24.01 1.09 9.60
CA GLU A 493 22.95 0.32 10.24
C GLU A 493 23.17 -1.17 9.97
N ASP A 494 23.32 -1.98 11.01
CA ASP A 494 23.60 -3.42 10.96
C ASP A 494 22.48 -4.26 11.59
N ASP A 495 21.43 -3.61 12.12
CA ASP A 495 20.20 -4.27 12.48
C ASP A 495 19.39 -4.64 11.25
N VAL A 496 18.97 -5.90 11.18
CA VAL A 496 18.20 -6.44 10.06
C VAL A 496 16.98 -7.17 10.58
N VAL A 497 15.80 -6.82 10.05
CA VAL A 497 14.58 -7.60 10.29
C VAL A 497 13.98 -8.04 8.97
N LEU A 498 13.81 -9.36 8.83
CA LEU A 498 13.21 -9.99 7.67
C LEU A 498 11.74 -10.32 7.96
N PHE A 499 10.80 -9.74 7.23
CA PHE A 499 9.37 -9.95 7.42
C PHE A 499 8.73 -10.77 6.30
N ASP A 500 7.97 -11.79 6.68
CA ASP A 500 6.84 -12.31 5.91
C ASP A 500 5.60 -12.30 6.81
N SER A 501 4.99 -11.12 6.89
CA SER A 501 4.06 -10.81 7.97
C SER A 501 2.96 -9.86 7.56
N VAL A 502 1.78 -10.09 8.12
CA VAL A 502 0.72 -9.09 8.22
C VAL A 502 0.70 -8.59 9.65
N ILE A 503 0.94 -7.29 9.83
CA ILE A 503 1.03 -6.63 11.12
C ILE A 503 -0.15 -5.69 11.30
N TYR A 504 -0.82 -5.81 12.44
CA TYR A 504 -1.91 -4.95 12.86
C TYR A 504 -1.54 -4.26 14.18
N SER A 505 -1.60 -2.93 14.23
CA SER A 505 -1.45 -2.15 15.46
C SER A 505 -2.71 -1.36 15.73
N GLY A 506 -3.36 -1.58 16.87
CA GLY A 506 -4.55 -0.83 17.29
C GLY A 506 -4.24 0.63 17.65
N GLY A 507 -2.99 0.92 18.00
CA GLY A 507 -2.44 2.23 18.33
C GLY A 507 -1.48 2.76 17.27
N GLU A 508 -0.42 3.41 17.75
CA GLU A 508 0.63 3.98 16.90
C GLU A 508 1.64 2.91 16.49
N ALA A 509 2.16 3.00 15.27
CA ALA A 509 3.24 2.17 14.78
C ALA A 509 4.48 3.02 14.52
N PHE A 510 5.59 2.65 15.16
CA PHE A 510 6.88 3.32 15.00
C PHE A 510 7.94 2.31 14.55
N ILE A 511 8.58 2.61 13.42
CA ILE A 511 9.68 1.81 12.87
C ILE A 511 10.90 2.70 12.68
N SER A 512 12.04 2.29 13.27
CA SER A 512 13.26 3.09 13.18
C SER A 512 14.54 2.26 13.24
N ASN A 513 15.66 2.83 12.80
CA ASN A 513 17.01 2.33 13.09
C ASN A 513 17.23 0.89 12.63
N LEU A 514 16.75 0.48 11.45
CA LEU A 514 16.97 -0.89 11.00
C LEU A 514 16.89 -1.01 9.48
N ASN A 515 17.47 -2.07 8.97
CA ASN A 515 17.32 -2.50 7.59
C ASN A 515 16.16 -3.49 7.50
N ILE A 516 15.15 -3.19 6.69
CA ILE A 516 14.15 -4.20 6.30
C ILE A 516 14.51 -4.69 4.92
N LEU A 517 14.77 -5.99 4.82
CA LEU A 517 15.14 -6.63 3.57
C LEU A 517 14.00 -7.51 3.06
N GLY A 518 13.76 -7.50 1.75
CA GLY A 518 13.03 -8.55 1.06
C GLY A 518 13.88 -9.82 0.93
N SER A 519 13.26 -11.00 0.97
CA SER A 519 13.99 -12.28 0.85
C SER A 519 14.18 -12.72 -0.61
N GLU A 520 15.36 -13.26 -0.90
CA GLU A 520 15.76 -13.88 -2.16
C GLU A 520 15.40 -15.38 -2.18
N ASP A 521 14.14 -15.72 -2.49
CA ASP A 521 13.83 -17.08 -2.95
C ASP A 521 12.88 -17.00 -4.14
N ASP A 522 13.21 -17.72 -5.23
CA ASP A 522 12.60 -17.58 -6.56
C ASP A 522 11.11 -17.96 -6.61
N ASP A 523 10.60 -18.68 -5.59
CA ASP A 523 9.23 -19.20 -5.55
C ASP A 523 8.34 -18.67 -4.40
N ILE A 524 8.90 -18.07 -3.33
CA ILE A 524 8.12 -17.53 -2.20
C ILE A 524 8.70 -16.18 -1.78
N GLN A 525 8.03 -15.10 -2.21
CA GLN A 525 8.48 -13.74 -1.91
C GLN A 525 7.98 -13.31 -0.54
N LYS A 526 8.90 -13.08 0.41
CA LYS A 526 8.58 -12.55 1.73
C LYS A 526 8.12 -11.08 1.61
N GLN A 527 7.05 -10.73 2.31
CA GLN A 527 6.39 -9.44 2.18
C GLN A 527 5.83 -8.93 3.52
N LEU A 528 5.75 -7.60 3.64
CA LEU A 528 5.24 -6.93 4.83
C LEU A 528 3.96 -6.15 4.51
N ILE A 529 2.87 -6.45 5.21
CA ILE A 529 1.67 -5.61 5.20
C ILE A 529 1.52 -5.05 6.60
N LEU A 530 1.61 -3.74 6.78
CA LEU A 530 1.46 -3.09 8.08
C LEU A 530 0.26 -2.16 8.07
N LEU A 531 -0.64 -2.38 9.03
CA LEU A 531 -1.88 -1.64 9.20
C LEU A 531 -1.92 -1.05 10.61
N SER A 532 -1.91 0.28 10.72
CA SER A 532 -1.98 1.00 12.00
C SER A 532 -3.31 1.74 12.18
N GLY A 533 -3.87 1.67 13.39
CA GLY A 533 -5.10 2.34 13.77
C GLY A 533 -4.92 3.81 14.11
N LYS A 534 -3.70 4.21 14.48
CA LYS A 534 -3.28 5.61 14.69
C LYS A 534 -2.07 5.92 13.82
N ASN A 535 -1.18 6.81 14.25
CA ASN A 535 -0.10 7.30 13.42
C ASN A 535 0.93 6.21 13.08
N LEU A 536 1.48 6.31 11.86
CA LEU A 536 2.64 5.53 11.41
C LEU A 536 3.82 6.47 11.25
N THR A 537 4.93 6.18 11.92
CA THR A 537 6.19 6.92 11.72
C THR A 537 7.28 5.95 11.31
N MET A 538 7.99 6.28 10.23
CA MET A 538 9.13 5.51 9.74
C MET A 538 10.33 6.43 9.51
N THR A 539 11.47 6.09 10.09
CA THR A 539 12.69 6.88 9.98
C THR A 539 13.93 5.99 10.10
N ARG A 540 15.10 6.52 9.74
CA ARG A 540 16.40 5.83 9.85
C ARG A 540 16.39 4.40 9.26
N MET A 541 15.65 4.21 8.17
CA MET A 541 15.57 2.94 7.46
C MET A 541 16.75 2.85 6.49
N ASN A 542 17.53 1.76 6.52
CA ASN A 542 18.73 1.64 5.67
C ASN A 542 19.61 2.91 5.74
N GLU A 543 19.88 3.40 6.95
CA GLU A 543 20.48 4.71 7.19
C GLU A 543 21.84 4.87 6.46
N TYR A 544 22.01 6.00 5.75
CA TYR A 544 23.20 6.34 4.96
C TYR A 544 23.67 5.29 3.93
N LYS A 545 22.85 4.28 3.62
CA LYS A 545 23.09 3.44 2.44
C LYS A 545 22.84 4.26 1.18
N ASN A 546 23.51 3.87 0.09
CA ASN A 546 23.43 4.50 -1.22
C ASN A 546 23.28 3.44 -2.30
N PHE A 547 22.72 3.83 -3.45
CA PHE A 547 22.69 2.99 -4.64
C PHE A 547 24.07 2.93 -5.30
N VAL A 548 24.46 1.78 -5.84
CA VAL A 548 25.75 1.54 -6.50
C VAL A 548 25.90 2.34 -7.80
N PRO A 549 24.93 2.37 -8.72
CA PRO A 549 24.74 3.54 -9.55
C PRO A 549 23.94 4.55 -8.72
N SER A 550 24.56 5.65 -8.30
CA SER A 550 23.85 6.76 -7.66
C SER A 550 23.13 7.64 -8.69
N ASP A 551 23.61 7.64 -9.93
CA ASP A 551 23.06 8.38 -11.06
C ASP A 551 21.83 7.68 -11.70
N GLU A 552 20.89 8.49 -12.15
CA GLU A 552 19.74 8.09 -12.95
C GLU A 552 20.19 7.59 -14.35
N VAL A 553 19.51 6.55 -14.85
CA VAL A 553 19.71 6.08 -16.23
C VAL A 553 19.14 7.08 -17.25
N ILE A 554 19.65 7.05 -18.48
CA ILE A 554 19.10 7.84 -19.59
C ILE A 554 17.62 7.47 -19.79
N ASN A 555 16.75 8.48 -19.85
CA ASN A 555 15.29 8.33 -19.89
C ASN A 555 14.74 7.59 -18.67
N TYR A 556 15.15 8.02 -17.47
CA TYR A 556 14.63 7.48 -16.22
C TYR A 556 13.10 7.56 -16.15
N GLU A 557 12.45 6.41 -15.90
CA GLU A 557 10.99 6.27 -15.80
C GLU A 557 10.55 6.02 -14.33
N GLY A 558 11.34 6.48 -13.36
CA GLY A 558 11.01 6.36 -11.94
C GLY A 558 11.37 5.03 -11.28
N LYS A 559 11.88 4.05 -12.04
CA LYS A 559 12.28 2.74 -11.52
C LYS A 559 13.80 2.64 -11.37
N ILE A 560 14.24 2.35 -10.16
CA ILE A 560 15.65 2.14 -9.84
C ILE A 560 16.15 0.88 -10.54
N SER A 561 17.36 0.93 -11.11
CA SER A 561 18.00 -0.21 -11.78
C SER A 561 19.10 -0.88 -10.96
N ASP A 562 19.36 -0.38 -9.74
CA ASP A 562 20.33 -0.96 -8.83
C ASP A 562 19.76 -2.18 -8.10
N GLU A 563 20.42 -3.33 -8.26
CA GLU A 563 20.06 -4.58 -7.61
C GLU A 563 20.71 -4.75 -6.22
N THR A 564 21.66 -3.88 -5.85
CA THR A 564 22.39 -4.00 -4.57
C THR A 564 21.56 -3.54 -3.36
N VAL A 565 20.58 -2.68 -3.59
CA VAL A 565 19.59 -2.27 -2.59
C VAL A 565 18.31 -3.03 -2.88
N GLN A 566 18.08 -4.12 -2.17
CA GLN A 566 16.87 -4.94 -2.36
C GLN A 566 15.62 -4.15 -1.95
N PRO A 567 14.57 -4.11 -2.80
CA PRO A 567 13.34 -3.41 -2.46
C PRO A 567 12.63 -4.09 -1.29
N LEU A 568 12.12 -3.27 -0.39
CA LEU A 568 11.17 -3.66 0.63
C LEU A 568 9.82 -3.91 -0.03
N LYS A 569 9.45 -5.19 -0.18
CA LYS A 569 8.12 -5.59 -0.63
C LYS A 569 7.11 -5.36 0.47
N ALA A 570 6.49 -4.18 0.47
CA ALA A 570 5.61 -3.82 1.56
C ALA A 570 4.47 -2.89 1.17
N PHE A 571 3.38 -3.04 1.92
CA PHE A 571 2.32 -2.06 1.97
C PHE A 571 2.11 -1.53 3.37
N PHE A 572 2.03 -0.22 3.45
CA PHE A 572 1.81 0.50 4.69
C PHE A 572 0.50 1.26 4.63
N TYR A 573 -0.35 1.05 5.63
CA TYR A 573 -1.57 1.80 5.80
C TYR A 573 -1.70 2.29 7.25
N THR A 574 -2.14 3.52 7.41
CA THR A 574 -2.57 4.07 8.69
C THR A 574 -3.97 4.69 8.58
N ASN A 575 -4.77 4.53 9.63
CA ASN A 575 -6.08 5.17 9.74
C ASN A 575 -5.99 6.66 10.16
N GLN A 576 -4.79 7.17 10.47
CA GLN A 576 -4.54 8.58 10.81
C GLN A 576 -3.40 9.15 9.94
N LYS A 577 -2.33 9.68 10.55
CA LYS A 577 -1.19 10.32 9.87
C LYS A 577 -0.06 9.32 9.63
N ALA A 578 0.52 9.33 8.43
CA ALA A 578 1.81 8.71 8.15
C ALA A 578 2.89 9.79 7.98
N GLU A 579 4.02 9.63 8.67
CA GLU A 579 5.20 10.47 8.52
C GLU A 579 6.43 9.59 8.19
N LEU A 580 7.05 9.84 7.03
CA LEU A 580 8.22 9.09 6.59
C LEU A 580 9.40 10.02 6.30
N TYR A 581 10.52 9.77 6.97
CA TYR A 581 11.72 10.62 6.93
C TYR A 581 12.85 9.96 6.13
N GLY A 582 12.89 10.26 4.83
CA GLY A 582 13.86 9.82 3.83
C GLY A 582 15.16 10.65 3.74
N VAL A 583 15.41 11.61 4.63
CA VAL A 583 16.64 12.44 4.59
C VAL A 583 17.87 11.61 4.98
N GLY A 584 17.86 10.98 6.16
CA GLY A 584 18.91 10.05 6.58
C GLY A 584 18.69 8.60 6.12
N SER A 585 17.47 8.27 5.71
CA SER A 585 17.06 6.92 5.33
C SER A 585 17.23 6.65 3.83
N LEU A 586 17.29 5.39 3.44
CA LEU A 586 17.13 4.93 2.07
C LEU A 586 15.90 4.01 1.96
N PHE A 587 14.77 4.59 1.56
CA PHE A 587 13.55 3.85 1.27
C PHE A 587 13.53 3.41 -0.19
N HIS A 588 13.47 2.10 -0.40
CA HIS A 588 13.12 1.51 -1.69
C HIS A 588 11.96 0.54 -1.45
N ILE A 589 10.75 0.97 -1.73
CA ILE A 589 9.52 0.23 -1.46
C ILE A 589 8.96 -0.29 -2.78
N ASP A 590 8.86 -1.61 -2.91
CA ASP A 590 7.99 -2.23 -3.91
C ASP A 590 6.63 -2.44 -3.25
N GLY A 591 5.62 -1.68 -3.65
CA GLY A 591 4.30 -1.70 -2.99
C GLY A 591 3.71 -0.30 -2.87
N GLY A 592 3.30 0.11 -1.67
CA GLY A 592 2.68 1.43 -1.50
C GLY A 592 2.47 1.88 -0.07
N VAL A 593 2.27 3.18 0.09
CA VAL A 593 2.11 3.85 1.40
C VAL A 593 0.85 4.70 1.37
N PHE A 594 -0.06 4.49 2.32
CA PHE A 594 -1.31 5.22 2.36
C PHE A 594 -1.73 5.64 3.77
N ALA A 595 -2.32 6.82 3.89
CA ALA A 595 -2.87 7.33 5.14
C ALA A 595 -4.34 7.72 4.97
N ASN A 596 -5.22 7.38 5.92
CA ASN A 596 -6.61 7.80 5.81
C ASN A 596 -6.79 9.31 6.00
N ASP A 597 -5.93 9.95 6.80
CA ASP A 597 -5.93 11.40 6.99
C ASP A 597 -4.81 12.05 6.18
N THR A 598 -3.58 12.05 6.71
CA THR A 598 -2.45 12.78 6.12
C THR A 598 -1.26 11.87 5.85
N LEU A 599 -0.70 11.94 4.65
CA LEU A 599 0.58 11.32 4.30
C LEU A 599 1.62 12.42 4.14
N GLU A 600 2.70 12.35 4.90
CA GLU A 600 3.84 13.26 4.80
C GLU A 600 5.12 12.46 4.51
N ILE A 601 5.76 12.78 3.38
CA ILE A 601 7.03 12.18 2.98
C ILE A 601 8.05 13.31 2.86
N ASN A 602 9.16 13.18 3.59
CA ASN A 602 10.29 14.09 3.52
C ASN A 602 11.48 13.35 2.92
N ALA A 603 12.03 13.77 1.79
CA ALA A 603 13.13 13.06 1.15
C ALA A 603 14.06 13.96 0.35
N ILE A 604 15.30 13.51 0.15
CA ILE A 604 16.29 14.20 -0.70
C ILE A 604 16.72 13.31 -1.87
N ARG A 605 17.43 13.91 -2.84
CA ARG A 605 18.15 13.19 -3.90
C ARG A 605 19.65 13.19 -3.66
N GLY A 606 20.32 12.21 -4.25
CA GLY A 606 21.77 12.09 -4.18
C GLY A 606 22.28 11.35 -2.95
N ASP A 607 23.61 11.29 -2.88
CA ASP A 607 24.31 10.53 -1.86
C ASP A 607 24.53 11.37 -0.60
N ILE A 608 24.13 10.81 0.55
CA ILE A 608 24.38 11.39 1.87
C ILE A 608 25.04 10.33 2.75
N ASN A 609 26.20 10.66 3.31
CA ASN A 609 26.97 9.74 4.15
C ASN A 609 26.83 10.05 5.64
N SER A 610 26.33 11.24 5.98
CA SER A 610 26.11 11.67 7.35
C SER A 610 25.10 12.81 7.41
N ILE A 611 24.42 12.96 8.55
CA ILE A 611 23.50 14.09 8.75
C ILE A 611 24.20 15.45 8.66
N GLN A 612 25.51 15.53 8.90
CA GLN A 612 26.26 16.80 8.78
C GLN A 612 26.42 17.27 7.33
N ASP A 613 26.15 16.40 6.36
CA ASP A 613 26.12 16.75 4.94
C ASP A 613 24.76 17.36 4.53
N ALA A 614 23.70 17.10 5.30
CA ALA A 614 22.38 17.72 5.16
C ALA A 614 22.33 19.07 5.91
N ASP A 615 22.41 20.17 5.17
CA ASP A 615 22.20 21.54 5.66
C ASP A 615 21.31 22.29 4.66
N LEU A 616 20.53 23.28 5.11
CA LEU A 616 19.56 24.07 4.34
C LEU A 616 20.08 24.53 2.98
N TYR A 617 21.36 24.89 2.91
CA TYR A 617 22.02 25.42 1.71
C TYR A 617 23.20 24.55 1.25
N SER A 618 23.19 23.25 1.57
CA SER A 618 24.31 22.37 1.23
C SER A 618 24.50 22.28 -0.28
N THR A 619 25.37 23.12 -0.84
CA THR A 619 25.89 23.00 -2.22
C THR A 619 26.87 21.83 -2.34
N LYS A 620 26.99 20.98 -1.31
CA LYS A 620 27.95 19.87 -1.25
C LYS A 620 27.37 18.58 -1.81
N ILE A 621 26.06 18.47 -1.88
CA ILE A 621 25.37 17.29 -2.43
C ILE A 621 24.99 17.62 -3.87
N ASP A 622 25.50 16.83 -4.82
CA ASP A 622 24.98 16.82 -6.18
C ASP A 622 23.68 16.00 -6.16
N GLN A 623 22.58 16.64 -6.56
CA GLN A 623 21.23 16.08 -6.41
C GLN A 623 20.52 15.90 -7.74
N ASP A 624 20.92 16.65 -8.78
CA ASP A 624 20.29 16.56 -10.09
C ASP A 624 20.82 15.32 -10.83
N ASN A 625 19.94 14.63 -11.55
CA ASN A 625 20.20 13.35 -12.22
C ASN A 625 20.68 12.22 -11.30
N HIS A 626 20.46 12.35 -9.99
CA HIS A 626 20.71 11.28 -9.02
C HIS A 626 19.41 10.68 -8.52
N TYR A 627 19.46 9.42 -8.11
CA TYR A 627 18.31 8.75 -7.51
C TYR A 627 17.85 9.47 -6.24
N SER A 628 16.53 9.46 -6.04
CA SER A 628 15.95 9.84 -4.76
C SER A 628 16.39 8.86 -3.68
N ARG A 629 16.45 9.30 -2.42
CA ARG A 629 16.58 8.42 -1.27
C ARG A 629 15.25 7.81 -0.81
N PHE A 630 14.14 8.25 -1.40
CA PHE A 630 12.81 7.71 -1.12
C PHE A 630 12.11 7.33 -2.43
N ASN A 631 11.99 6.03 -2.67
CA ASN A 631 11.47 5.49 -3.91
C ASN A 631 10.33 4.52 -3.63
N ILE A 632 9.19 4.74 -4.28
CA ILE A 632 8.08 3.78 -4.31
C ILE A 632 7.91 3.30 -5.74
N ASN A 633 8.04 2.00 -5.95
CA ASN A 633 7.65 1.33 -7.18
C ASN A 633 6.35 0.57 -6.92
N TYR A 634 5.27 1.01 -7.56
CA TYR A 634 3.96 0.49 -7.26
C TYR A 634 3.81 -0.97 -7.69
N ASN A 635 3.52 -1.84 -6.72
CA ASN A 635 3.30 -3.26 -6.97
C ASN A 635 2.08 -3.78 -6.21
N ARG A 636 0.92 -3.86 -6.87
CA ARG A 636 -0.33 -4.34 -6.26
C ARG A 636 -0.31 -5.84 -5.92
N ASP A 637 0.52 -6.65 -6.57
CA ASP A 637 0.46 -8.11 -6.47
C ASP A 637 0.76 -8.60 -5.06
N ILE A 638 1.54 -7.84 -4.28
CA ILE A 638 1.82 -8.08 -2.86
C ILE A 638 0.54 -8.26 -2.05
N LEU A 639 -0.47 -7.44 -2.34
CA LEU A 639 -1.74 -7.48 -1.62
C LEU A 639 -2.66 -8.58 -2.13
N LEU A 640 -2.56 -8.95 -3.41
CA LEU A 640 -3.33 -10.06 -3.99
C LEU A 640 -2.85 -11.43 -3.50
N GLN A 641 -1.56 -11.57 -3.17
CA GLN A 641 -0.99 -12.79 -2.59
C GLN A 641 -1.43 -13.06 -1.14
N ARG A 642 -1.94 -12.03 -0.44
CA ARG A 642 -2.49 -12.13 0.92
C ARG A 642 -3.91 -11.57 0.95
N ILE A 643 -4.80 -12.05 0.08
CA ILE A 643 -6.16 -11.51 -0.05
C ILE A 643 -6.96 -11.57 1.27
N ASP A 644 -6.71 -12.59 2.09
CA ASP A 644 -7.33 -12.78 3.41
C ASP A 644 -6.80 -11.79 4.46
N ALA A 645 -5.67 -11.12 4.17
CA ALA A 645 -5.09 -10.07 5.00
C ALA A 645 -5.64 -8.68 4.67
N LEU A 646 -6.35 -8.55 3.55
CA LEU A 646 -6.77 -7.24 3.06
C LEU A 646 -7.79 -6.60 3.98
N PRO A 647 -7.61 -5.30 4.29
CA PRO A 647 -8.58 -4.59 5.09
C PRO A 647 -9.97 -4.62 4.45
N LYS A 648 -11.00 -4.68 5.30
CA LYS A 648 -12.38 -4.59 4.85
C LYS A 648 -12.74 -3.15 4.52
N THR A 649 -13.62 -3.02 3.55
CA THR A 649 -14.26 -1.75 3.20
C THR A 649 -15.73 -1.78 3.59
N GLU A 650 -16.33 -0.61 3.76
CA GLU A 650 -17.78 -0.50 3.96
C GLU A 650 -18.56 -0.58 2.64
N PHE A 651 -17.92 -0.16 1.54
CA PHE A 651 -18.52 0.02 0.23
C PHE A 651 -17.65 -0.60 -0.85
N LEU A 652 -18.26 -0.93 -1.99
CA LEU A 652 -17.53 -1.42 -3.15
C LEU A 652 -16.66 -0.30 -3.75
N SER A 653 -15.38 -0.58 -3.93
CA SER A 653 -14.47 0.24 -4.72
C SER A 653 -14.68 0.01 -6.21
N LEU A 654 -14.61 1.08 -6.98
CA LEU A 654 -14.64 1.05 -8.44
C LEU A 654 -13.24 1.26 -9.01
N PHE A 655 -12.66 0.26 -9.65
CA PHE A 655 -11.37 0.33 -10.34
C PHE A 655 -11.60 0.53 -11.83
N SER A 656 -11.07 1.60 -12.42
CA SER A 656 -11.11 1.77 -13.87
C SER A 656 -9.89 1.09 -14.51
N ASP A 657 -10.11 0.50 -15.67
CA ASP A 657 -9.05 0.09 -16.62
C ASP A 657 -8.77 1.23 -17.62
N GLU A 658 -7.84 1.02 -18.55
CA GLU A 658 -7.57 1.94 -19.65
C GLU A 658 -8.80 2.15 -20.55
N VAL A 659 -9.01 3.40 -20.97
CA VAL A 659 -10.05 3.76 -21.93
C VAL A 659 -9.55 3.50 -23.34
N SER A 660 -10.31 2.74 -24.12
CA SER A 660 -10.03 2.52 -25.53
C SER A 660 -10.97 3.35 -26.40
N VAL A 661 -10.41 4.01 -27.42
CA VAL A 661 -11.17 4.71 -28.46
C VAL A 661 -10.90 4.01 -29.79
N GLN A 662 -11.95 3.55 -30.46
CA GLN A 662 -11.88 2.80 -31.72
C GLN A 662 -12.54 3.54 -32.87
#